data_AF-A0A963YW63-F1
#
_entry.id   AF-A0A963YW63-F1
#
_cell.length_a   1.000
_cell.length_b   1.000
_cell.length_c   1.000
_cell.angle_alpha   90.00
_cell.angle_beta   90.00
_cell.angle_gamma   90.00
#
_symmetry.space_group_name_H-M   'P 1'
#
loop_
_entity.id
_entity.type
_entity.pdbx_description
1 polymer ?
#
loop_
_entity_poly.entity_id
_entity_poly.type
_entity_poly.pdbx_seq_one_letter_code
_entity_poly.pdbx_strand_id
1 'polypeptide(L)'
;MSLADPKPGVFPDWHGLITACLSHEEHLSPREREFIGSIRSRATITDRQRAWLDKIATEAPGRDLDTLKEALSARLEELAEGLLGAPNADTRRRREWRWGSKGSMALVIEDYGGRARGDFFTHEGGRGGGILDLVMHGRSCGLGDAIRFAKHWLGWDTPGYAPCPISEDVLAARAAKRERQQREAEEDAAKRVALARRLHAESVPVAGTVAESYLVEARGIPSPADVWPESVRYHEPSRSLLLVATTTGGDVQAVQRVYLDAKARKIGEAELEARRLPAVKQTNGVSDGAVVRLPGVTKGPVLAAEGPETGLSVWASTGYETWIALGSFRRLTPPAGRPLVICRDDDRRHAPADAALRRAVADWTRGGHAILIASPWENRRFDKSDFNDAIQEAGAAAVRDRIERTINPGRVLNRRQPIAAVRQALDVAVSDFFEVAKGWDERDEESRHELPPVHAIRVDVGAGKTRAAYRYAARRLEAMRTAGDKRVIVFSVPTHKLADEQAQLFNSIAAERGSRLTAQVWRGMSAPDPDHADARDPAIADKLKTKMCRNLEAVAAAREAGVDVQQAACRKKEKGKDPVCCPFYAECGYQKQRRAKADLWIVPHDLLFLSKPTALGEVALLIVDESCWADGLEGANGRPSGIAVDDLRKPDRILTAEGVQLKIETDRLHYLRARLLDCLHGQEDGPLQREAMHGDLDHANAGEAHKLEWRRLIDPDLHPGLSEQERKERARSAKGNAQIMRIARIWSAVMALLRDGGPQVSGWLALASEPDEDGRMARVLHIKGRRDVRKGWQVPTLLLDATMDVQLVRPYWPQVELTAELLAEAPHQHVRQIVDRALSKSMIEPMDDAEAEARPDIAKRRRKNLRTVHAILCREARRYAPGRVLIVAQKRVKEALPGFGPLPANVELAHHNAVAGRDEWGPQPDRDGIRALIVVGRTAPSPGAVHRLAEALMGSAVEKLAGGWYERGDAVRERLAGQADAIEAERHPDIIAEAIRWQICEGELLQIIGRGRGVNRTVENPLDVLVMTDVPVPTPVAETIAFTDLDPTPQDLMMAAGGIILRNARHAATSFPELWPSHKAAEHAFARSRLPQTCKDNTFIYSDGGVCRSVAYQLAGARAHHAQALFDPITCADPESWLANKLGPLAWFEIEPLQPEPQLDPPSPPSLEPTMKPEMLPAGRVMRVPPDWIFPTITDEETAIMPISGLWRVYRPGKPPKTVQEAPTAWKAVQGHEEPFLPTPMGTILQLARLQPFQGHRL
;
A
#
# COMPACT_ATOMS: atom_id res chain seq x y z
N MET A 1 -16.53 7.16 -48.71
CA MET A 1 -15.90 7.16 -50.05
C MET A 1 -16.41 8.36 -50.82
N SER A 2 -15.55 9.04 -51.59
CA SER A 2 -15.97 10.07 -52.54
C SER A 2 -16.09 9.44 -53.93
N LEU A 3 -17.11 9.79 -54.71
CA LEU A 3 -17.22 9.43 -56.12
C LEU A 3 -17.76 10.60 -56.93
N ALA A 4 -16.94 11.04 -57.89
CA ALA A 4 -17.35 11.88 -59.01
C ALA A 4 -17.98 11.02 -60.12
N ASP A 5 -18.54 11.68 -61.13
CA ASP A 5 -19.40 11.14 -62.20
C ASP A 5 -19.05 9.76 -62.81
N PRO A 6 -20.06 8.90 -62.96
CA PRO A 6 -20.13 7.90 -64.03
C PRO A 6 -21.15 8.31 -65.13
N LYS A 7 -20.60 8.65 -66.29
CA LYS A 7 -21.08 8.55 -67.69
C LYS A 7 -22.60 8.40 -68.01
N PRO A 8 -23.09 9.06 -69.09
CA PRO A 8 -24.47 8.93 -69.56
C PRO A 8 -24.76 7.49 -70.06
N GLY A 9 -25.88 6.92 -69.61
CA GLY A 9 -26.30 5.56 -69.92
C GLY A 9 -26.63 4.71 -68.69
N VAL A 10 -26.16 5.12 -67.51
CA VAL A 10 -26.57 4.52 -66.23
C VAL A 10 -27.66 5.38 -65.60
N PHE A 11 -28.91 4.92 -65.63
CA PHE A 11 -29.94 5.47 -64.75
C PHE A 11 -29.58 5.11 -63.30
N PRO A 12 -29.64 6.06 -62.35
CA PRO A 12 -29.50 5.72 -60.93
C PRO A 12 -30.60 4.74 -60.54
N ASP A 13 -30.22 3.68 -59.83
CA ASP A 13 -31.18 2.73 -59.28
C ASP A 13 -31.99 3.40 -58.16
N TRP A 14 -33.14 3.97 -58.54
CA TRP A 14 -34.13 4.51 -57.61
C TRP A 14 -34.63 3.45 -56.63
N HIS A 15 -34.61 2.16 -57.01
CA HIS A 15 -35.02 1.06 -56.14
C HIS A 15 -34.00 0.85 -55.01
N GLY A 16 -32.71 0.83 -55.34
CA GLY A 16 -31.61 0.78 -54.37
C GLY A 16 -31.59 1.98 -53.41
N LEU A 17 -31.84 3.19 -53.90
CA LEU A 17 -31.90 4.39 -53.05
C LEU A 17 -33.15 4.38 -52.13
N ILE A 18 -34.30 3.94 -52.62
CA ILE A 18 -35.51 3.74 -51.82
C ILE A 18 -35.30 2.63 -50.77
N THR A 19 -34.60 1.55 -51.12
CA THR A 19 -34.27 0.44 -50.22
C THR A 19 -33.29 0.87 -49.11
N ALA A 20 -32.36 1.78 -49.40
CA ALA A 20 -31.50 2.40 -48.39
C ALA A 20 -32.29 3.30 -47.41
N CYS A 21 -33.31 4.04 -47.89
CA CYS A 21 -34.20 4.79 -47.01
C CYS A 21 -35.13 3.89 -46.17
N LEU A 22 -35.47 2.70 -46.65
CA LEU A 22 -36.31 1.71 -45.95
C LEU A 22 -35.59 0.96 -44.82
N SER A 23 -34.29 1.18 -44.60
CA SER A 23 -33.47 0.45 -43.62
C SER A 23 -32.92 1.30 -42.46
N HIS A 24 -33.27 2.59 -42.39
CA HIS A 24 -32.91 3.48 -41.28
C HIS A 24 -34.13 4.26 -40.76
N GLU A 25 -34.75 3.79 -39.68
CA GLU A 25 -35.94 4.41 -39.07
C GLU A 25 -35.65 5.49 -37.99
N GLU A 26 -34.38 5.79 -37.68
CA GLU A 26 -34.02 6.83 -36.70
C GLU A 26 -33.15 7.95 -37.30
N HIS A 27 -33.74 9.16 -37.34
CA HIS A 27 -33.11 10.48 -37.57
C HIS A 27 -32.57 10.82 -38.98
N LEU A 28 -33.46 11.31 -39.86
CA LEU A 28 -33.07 12.09 -41.05
C LEU A 28 -32.38 13.42 -40.68
N SER A 29 -31.19 13.67 -41.24
CA SER A 29 -30.42 14.90 -41.08
C SER A 29 -31.03 16.11 -41.83
N PRO A 30 -30.63 17.36 -41.54
CA PRO A 30 -31.17 18.54 -42.21
C PRO A 30 -31.00 18.52 -43.75
N ARG A 31 -29.85 18.03 -44.25
CA ARG A 31 -29.59 17.90 -45.70
C ARG A 31 -30.45 16.85 -46.38
N GLU A 32 -30.79 15.76 -45.69
CA GLU A 32 -31.67 14.72 -46.25
C GLU A 32 -33.12 15.22 -46.33
N ARG A 33 -33.57 16.05 -45.37
CA ARG A 33 -34.88 16.71 -45.44
C ARG A 33 -34.96 17.71 -46.59
N GLU A 34 -33.89 18.47 -46.81
CA GLU A 34 -33.74 19.39 -47.94
C GLU A 34 -33.74 18.63 -49.29
N PHE A 35 -33.04 17.49 -49.36
CA PHE A 35 -33.02 16.62 -50.53
C PHE A 35 -34.40 16.01 -50.84
N ILE A 36 -35.11 15.49 -49.82
CA ILE A 36 -36.50 14.99 -49.94
C ILE A 36 -37.45 16.12 -50.39
N GLY A 37 -37.25 17.34 -49.87
CA GLY A 37 -37.95 18.54 -50.36
C GLY A 37 -37.70 18.83 -51.85
N SER A 38 -36.45 18.69 -52.30
CA SER A 38 -36.07 18.90 -53.72
C SER A 38 -36.57 17.81 -54.68
N ILE A 39 -36.93 16.64 -54.14
CA ILE A 39 -37.61 15.55 -54.85
C ILE A 39 -39.10 15.88 -54.96
N ARG A 40 -39.74 16.25 -53.84
CA ARG A 40 -41.18 16.58 -53.73
C ARG A 40 -41.65 17.66 -54.73
N SER A 41 -40.77 18.56 -55.18
CA SER A 41 -41.07 19.62 -56.15
C SER A 41 -40.90 19.23 -57.63
N ARG A 42 -40.58 17.97 -57.96
CA ARG A 42 -40.36 17.52 -59.35
C ARG A 42 -41.64 16.95 -59.97
N ALA A 43 -41.93 17.35 -61.21
CA ALA A 43 -43.15 17.01 -61.94
C ALA A 43 -43.31 15.51 -62.30
N THR A 44 -42.28 14.68 -62.10
CA THR A 44 -42.22 13.27 -62.52
C THR A 44 -42.62 12.27 -61.44
N ILE A 45 -43.20 12.72 -60.31
CA ILE A 45 -43.55 11.86 -59.17
C ILE A 45 -45.07 11.66 -59.10
N THR A 46 -45.50 10.40 -59.01
CA THR A 46 -46.92 10.03 -58.96
C THR A 46 -47.60 10.41 -57.65
N ASP A 47 -48.91 10.65 -57.67
CA ASP A 47 -49.67 11.05 -56.47
C ASP A 47 -49.62 9.99 -55.36
N ARG A 48 -49.49 8.71 -55.73
CA ARG A 48 -49.33 7.59 -54.79
C ARG A 48 -47.99 7.64 -54.04
N GLN A 49 -46.92 8.09 -54.70
CA GLN A 49 -45.61 8.33 -54.07
C GLN A 49 -45.63 9.61 -53.23
N ARG A 50 -46.37 10.65 -53.66
CA ARG A 50 -46.54 11.90 -52.90
C ARG A 50 -47.29 11.66 -51.59
N ALA A 51 -48.38 10.89 -51.62
CA ALA A 51 -49.15 10.49 -50.43
C ALA A 51 -48.34 9.60 -49.46
N TRP A 52 -47.42 8.77 -49.96
CA TRP A 52 -46.52 7.96 -49.11
C TRP A 52 -45.48 8.82 -48.38
N LEU A 53 -44.92 9.84 -49.06
CA LEU A 53 -44.00 10.80 -48.44
C LEU A 53 -44.70 11.65 -47.36
N ASP A 54 -45.95 12.08 -47.58
CA ASP A 54 -46.74 12.78 -46.56
C ASP A 54 -47.04 11.88 -45.34
N LYS A 55 -47.22 10.57 -45.54
CA LYS A 55 -47.47 9.60 -44.45
C LYS A 55 -46.25 9.42 -43.54
N ILE A 56 -45.04 9.28 -44.10
CA ILE A 56 -43.79 9.19 -43.33
C ILE A 56 -43.51 10.46 -42.52
N ALA A 57 -43.95 11.62 -43.01
CA ALA A 57 -43.78 12.89 -42.31
C ALA A 57 -44.78 13.12 -41.14
N THR A 58 -45.82 12.28 -41.01
CA THR A 58 -46.93 12.52 -40.06
C THR A 58 -47.21 11.39 -39.06
N GLU A 59 -46.84 10.14 -39.33
CA GLU A 59 -47.06 9.00 -38.42
C GLU A 59 -45.74 8.36 -37.95
N ALA A 60 -45.37 8.58 -36.67
CA ALA A 60 -44.24 7.93 -36.01
C ALA A 60 -44.70 6.95 -34.90
N PRO A 61 -44.72 5.62 -35.14
CA PRO A 61 -45.31 4.64 -34.21
C PRO A 61 -44.30 4.03 -33.22
N GLY A 62 -43.48 4.85 -32.56
CA GLY A 62 -42.42 4.42 -31.63
C GLY A 62 -42.89 3.85 -30.27
N ARG A 63 -43.99 3.09 -30.21
CA ARG A 63 -44.54 2.49 -28.96
C ARG A 63 -45.07 1.06 -29.08
N ASP A 64 -45.34 0.54 -30.28
CA ASP A 64 -45.92 -0.80 -30.44
C ASP A 64 -44.84 -1.91 -30.51
N LEU A 65 -43.72 -1.64 -31.19
CA LEU A 65 -42.71 -2.67 -31.46
C LEU A 65 -41.87 -3.06 -30.24
N ASP A 66 -41.50 -2.12 -29.36
CA ASP A 66 -40.70 -2.44 -28.18
C ASP A 66 -41.53 -3.13 -27.10
N THR A 67 -42.78 -2.70 -26.90
CA THR A 67 -43.76 -3.41 -26.05
C THR A 67 -43.98 -4.86 -26.53
N LEU A 68 -43.98 -5.09 -27.85
CA LEU A 68 -44.04 -6.43 -28.44
C LEU A 68 -42.77 -7.26 -28.14
N LYS A 69 -41.57 -6.67 -28.27
CA LYS A 69 -40.29 -7.34 -27.93
C LYS A 69 -40.21 -7.68 -26.44
N GLU A 70 -40.65 -6.78 -25.55
CA GLU A 70 -40.71 -7.00 -24.10
C GLU A 70 -41.66 -8.15 -23.76
N ALA A 71 -42.86 -8.17 -24.33
CA ALA A 71 -43.86 -9.23 -24.12
C ALA A 71 -43.39 -10.60 -24.62
N LEU A 72 -42.66 -10.65 -25.76
CA LEU A 72 -41.98 -11.88 -26.20
C LEU A 72 -40.86 -12.29 -25.24
N SER A 73 -40.05 -11.33 -24.76
CA SER A 73 -38.90 -11.62 -23.89
C SER A 73 -39.32 -12.14 -22.50
N ALA A 74 -40.48 -11.70 -22.02
CA ALA A 74 -41.11 -12.23 -20.81
C ALA A 74 -41.49 -13.72 -20.91
N ARG A 75 -41.63 -14.28 -22.13
CA ARG A 75 -41.89 -15.70 -22.40
C ARG A 75 -40.83 -16.34 -23.30
N LEU A 76 -39.61 -15.82 -23.30
CA LEU A 76 -38.52 -16.21 -24.21
C LEU A 76 -38.24 -17.73 -24.21
N GLU A 77 -38.23 -18.37 -23.05
CA GLU A 77 -37.97 -19.80 -22.90
C GLU A 77 -39.01 -20.66 -23.62
N GLU A 78 -40.28 -20.23 -23.55
CA GLU A 78 -41.41 -20.89 -24.19
C GLU A 78 -41.39 -20.66 -25.71
N LEU A 79 -41.11 -19.42 -26.12
CA LEU A 79 -40.95 -19.02 -27.52
C LEU A 79 -39.80 -19.78 -28.20
N ALA A 80 -38.64 -19.87 -27.55
CA ALA A 80 -37.47 -20.54 -28.07
C ALA A 80 -37.66 -22.07 -28.18
N GLU A 81 -38.24 -22.72 -27.16
CA GLU A 81 -38.58 -24.15 -27.24
C GLU A 81 -39.65 -24.44 -28.31
N GLY A 82 -40.62 -23.52 -28.50
CA GLY A 82 -41.65 -23.64 -29.52
C GLY A 82 -41.15 -23.43 -30.96
N LEU A 83 -40.09 -22.64 -31.15
CA LEU A 83 -39.50 -22.35 -32.46
C LEU A 83 -38.37 -23.32 -32.86
N LEU A 84 -37.56 -23.77 -31.89
CA LEU A 84 -36.30 -24.49 -32.14
C LEU A 84 -36.26 -25.90 -31.51
N GLY A 85 -37.29 -26.28 -30.74
CA GLY A 85 -37.28 -27.49 -29.92
C GLY A 85 -36.42 -27.35 -28.67
N ALA A 86 -36.21 -28.46 -27.96
CA ALA A 86 -35.43 -28.46 -26.72
C ALA A 86 -33.92 -28.21 -26.97
N PRO A 87 -33.24 -27.39 -26.14
CA PRO A 87 -31.79 -27.20 -26.23
C PRO A 87 -31.02 -28.46 -25.84
N ASN A 88 -29.73 -28.50 -26.17
CA ASN A 88 -28.83 -29.61 -25.80
C ASN A 88 -28.75 -29.72 -24.26
N ALA A 89 -28.71 -30.95 -23.72
CA ALA A 89 -28.82 -31.20 -22.28
C ALA A 89 -27.75 -30.45 -21.45
N ASP A 90 -26.49 -30.49 -21.90
CA ASP A 90 -25.34 -29.88 -21.21
C ASP A 90 -25.29 -28.34 -21.28
N THR A 91 -26.17 -27.74 -22.09
CA THR A 91 -26.14 -26.30 -22.42
C THR A 91 -27.35 -25.53 -21.89
N ARG A 92 -28.30 -26.17 -21.21
CA ARG A 92 -29.44 -25.49 -20.55
C ARG A 92 -29.03 -24.77 -19.26
N ARG A 93 -28.06 -23.86 -19.36
CA ARG A 93 -27.52 -23.07 -18.23
C ARG A 93 -28.41 -21.86 -17.96
N ARG A 94 -28.27 -21.25 -16.77
CA ARG A 94 -29.06 -20.07 -16.35
C ARG A 94 -28.98 -18.87 -17.31
N ARG A 95 -27.87 -18.70 -18.04
CA ARG A 95 -27.56 -17.49 -18.83
C ARG A 95 -27.61 -17.64 -20.35
N GLU A 96 -27.35 -18.83 -20.87
CA GLU A 96 -27.28 -19.08 -22.32
C GLU A 96 -27.72 -20.51 -22.58
N TRP A 97 -28.59 -20.72 -23.58
CA TRP A 97 -29.01 -22.03 -24.10
C TRP A 97 -28.42 -22.25 -25.49
N ARG A 98 -28.18 -23.52 -25.87
CA ARG A 98 -27.57 -23.84 -27.18
C ARG A 98 -28.21 -25.04 -27.89
N TRP A 99 -28.29 -24.94 -29.21
CA TRP A 99 -28.82 -25.94 -30.15
C TRP A 99 -27.78 -26.26 -31.24
N GLY A 100 -28.06 -27.27 -32.06
CA GLY A 100 -27.21 -27.67 -33.18
C GLY A 100 -26.04 -28.57 -32.79
N SER A 101 -25.31 -29.05 -33.80
CA SER A 101 -24.18 -29.96 -33.58
C SER A 101 -23.06 -29.24 -32.81
N LYS A 102 -22.63 -29.84 -31.68
CA LYS A 102 -21.68 -29.21 -30.72
C LYS A 102 -22.12 -27.85 -30.14
N GLY A 103 -23.40 -27.48 -30.23
CA GLY A 103 -23.92 -26.21 -29.69
C GLY A 103 -23.57 -24.98 -30.53
N SER A 104 -23.71 -25.10 -31.85
CA SER A 104 -23.39 -24.08 -32.86
C SER A 104 -24.35 -22.89 -32.93
N MET A 105 -25.55 -23.01 -32.33
CA MET A 105 -26.49 -21.91 -32.13
C MET A 105 -26.61 -21.59 -30.64
N ALA A 106 -26.57 -20.30 -30.28
CA ALA A 106 -26.65 -19.84 -28.88
C ALA A 106 -27.72 -18.74 -28.72
N LEU A 107 -28.48 -18.79 -27.62
CA LEU A 107 -29.50 -17.81 -27.22
C LEU A 107 -29.24 -17.33 -25.78
N VAL A 108 -29.26 -16.03 -25.55
CA VAL A 108 -29.08 -15.42 -24.22
C VAL A 108 -30.40 -15.42 -23.46
N ILE A 109 -30.39 -15.98 -22.24
CA ILE A 109 -31.57 -16.16 -21.37
C ILE A 109 -31.55 -15.20 -20.16
N GLU A 110 -30.38 -14.83 -19.65
CA GLU A 110 -30.21 -13.83 -18.58
C GLU A 110 -29.08 -12.90 -19.00
N ASP A 111 -29.24 -11.58 -18.87
CA ASP A 111 -28.28 -10.58 -19.37
C ASP A 111 -26.85 -10.81 -18.85
N TYR A 112 -25.87 -10.83 -19.75
CA TYR A 112 -24.45 -10.88 -19.35
C TYR A 112 -23.52 -10.31 -20.42
N GLY A 113 -22.41 -9.72 -19.97
CA GLY A 113 -21.29 -9.34 -20.85
C GLY A 113 -21.63 -8.33 -21.96
N GLY A 114 -22.70 -7.54 -21.80
CA GLY A 114 -23.19 -6.61 -22.82
C GLY A 114 -24.11 -7.21 -23.88
N ARG A 115 -24.55 -8.47 -23.72
CA ARG A 115 -25.61 -9.11 -24.52
C ARG A 115 -26.92 -9.12 -23.76
N ALA A 116 -28.03 -8.88 -24.46
CA ALA A 116 -29.37 -8.80 -23.91
C ALA A 116 -30.13 -10.14 -24.00
N ARG A 117 -31.05 -10.37 -23.07
CA ARG A 117 -32.00 -11.48 -23.09
C ARG A 117 -32.83 -11.48 -24.39
N GLY A 118 -32.75 -12.58 -25.13
CA GLY A 118 -33.35 -12.72 -26.45
C GLY A 118 -32.36 -12.57 -27.62
N ASP A 119 -31.12 -12.13 -27.37
CA ASP A 119 -30.05 -12.14 -28.38
C ASP A 119 -29.67 -13.57 -28.75
N PHE A 120 -29.70 -13.89 -30.05
CA PHE A 120 -29.26 -15.18 -30.57
C PHE A 120 -28.15 -15.04 -31.62
N PHE A 121 -27.34 -16.08 -31.77
CA PHE A 121 -26.30 -16.15 -32.79
C PHE A 121 -26.10 -17.58 -33.30
N THR A 122 -25.86 -17.73 -34.61
CA THR A 122 -25.58 -19.01 -35.29
C THR A 122 -24.18 -19.01 -35.89
N HIS A 123 -23.29 -19.86 -35.38
CA HIS A 123 -21.92 -19.99 -35.90
C HIS A 123 -21.88 -20.68 -37.27
N GLU A 124 -22.83 -21.57 -37.58
CA GLU A 124 -22.95 -22.23 -38.88
C GLU A 124 -23.49 -21.29 -39.98
N GLY A 125 -24.30 -20.30 -39.62
CA GLY A 125 -24.95 -19.38 -40.57
C GLY A 125 -24.36 -17.96 -40.63
N GLY A 126 -23.52 -17.58 -39.65
CA GLY A 126 -23.00 -16.21 -39.52
C GLY A 126 -24.07 -15.16 -39.20
N ARG A 127 -25.28 -15.58 -38.80
CA ARG A 127 -26.43 -14.70 -38.52
C ARG A 127 -26.76 -14.68 -37.03
N GLY A 128 -27.09 -13.50 -36.54
CA GLY A 128 -27.61 -13.29 -35.19
C GLY A 128 -28.38 -11.97 -35.13
N GLY A 129 -29.12 -11.78 -34.06
CA GLY A 129 -30.03 -10.65 -33.88
C GLY A 129 -30.83 -10.80 -32.60
N GLY A 130 -31.88 -9.99 -32.45
CA GLY A 130 -32.74 -10.01 -31.28
C GLY A 130 -33.89 -11.01 -31.38
N ILE A 131 -34.89 -10.86 -30.51
CA ILE A 131 -35.98 -11.81 -30.35
C ILE A 131 -36.92 -11.94 -31.57
N LEU A 132 -37.04 -10.90 -32.40
CA LEU A 132 -37.80 -10.99 -33.67
C LEU A 132 -36.98 -11.68 -34.76
N ASP A 133 -35.66 -11.47 -34.79
CA ASP A 133 -34.76 -12.19 -35.70
C ASP A 133 -34.73 -13.69 -35.37
N LEU A 134 -34.89 -14.06 -34.09
CA LEU A 134 -35.07 -15.44 -33.63
C LEU A 134 -36.35 -16.08 -34.21
N VAL A 135 -37.46 -15.33 -34.23
CA VAL A 135 -38.72 -15.76 -34.88
C VAL A 135 -38.53 -15.94 -36.38
N MET A 136 -37.91 -14.96 -37.05
CA MET A 136 -37.60 -15.01 -38.48
C MET A 136 -36.72 -16.22 -38.84
N HIS A 137 -35.73 -16.53 -38.00
CA HIS A 137 -34.87 -17.70 -38.14
C HIS A 137 -35.65 -19.01 -37.94
N GLY A 138 -36.33 -19.17 -36.80
CA GLY A 138 -37.07 -20.40 -36.47
C GLY A 138 -38.24 -20.72 -37.41
N ARG A 139 -38.86 -19.70 -38.02
CA ARG A 139 -39.96 -19.86 -38.99
C ARG A 139 -39.56 -19.70 -40.46
N SER A 140 -38.30 -19.36 -40.75
CA SER A 140 -37.82 -19.02 -42.11
C SER A 140 -38.70 -17.96 -42.82
N CYS A 141 -39.07 -16.89 -42.11
CA CYS A 141 -40.01 -15.87 -42.59
C CYS A 141 -39.43 -14.44 -42.54
N GLY A 142 -40.06 -13.51 -43.26
CA GLY A 142 -39.72 -12.08 -43.21
C GLY A 142 -40.24 -11.37 -41.96
N LEU A 143 -39.73 -10.16 -41.70
CA LEU A 143 -40.05 -9.37 -40.50
C LEU A 143 -41.57 -9.11 -40.33
N GLY A 144 -42.29 -8.82 -41.41
CA GLY A 144 -43.73 -8.58 -41.36
C GLY A 144 -44.56 -9.81 -40.92
N ASP A 145 -44.12 -11.01 -41.29
CA ASP A 145 -44.77 -12.26 -40.87
C ASP A 145 -44.30 -12.68 -39.47
N ALA A 146 -43.06 -12.35 -39.08
CA ALA A 146 -42.57 -12.53 -37.72
C ALA A 146 -43.33 -11.64 -36.71
N ILE A 147 -43.62 -10.39 -37.06
CA ILE A 147 -44.47 -9.48 -36.25
C ILE A 147 -45.91 -10.01 -36.18
N ARG A 148 -46.47 -10.51 -37.30
CA ARG A 148 -47.82 -11.10 -37.30
C ARG A 148 -47.88 -12.35 -36.42
N PHE A 149 -46.89 -13.24 -36.53
CA PHE A 149 -46.74 -14.40 -35.64
C PHE A 149 -46.58 -13.98 -34.18
N ALA A 150 -45.76 -12.97 -33.88
CA ALA A 150 -45.55 -12.49 -32.52
C ALA A 150 -46.86 -11.98 -31.89
N LYS A 151 -47.62 -11.15 -32.61
CA LYS A 151 -48.94 -10.67 -32.16
C LYS A 151 -49.92 -11.83 -31.96
N HIS A 152 -49.95 -12.79 -32.89
CA HIS A 152 -50.80 -13.97 -32.79
C HIS A 152 -50.45 -14.89 -31.60
N TRP A 153 -49.16 -15.15 -31.39
CA TRP A 153 -48.65 -16.00 -30.32
C TRP A 153 -48.81 -15.38 -28.92
N LEU A 154 -48.87 -14.05 -28.84
CA LEU A 154 -49.22 -13.30 -27.63
C LEU A 154 -50.74 -13.08 -27.46
N GLY A 155 -51.57 -13.42 -28.45
CA GLY A 155 -53.03 -13.20 -28.44
C GLY A 155 -53.45 -11.74 -28.63
N TRP A 156 -52.59 -10.89 -29.20
CA TRP A 156 -52.81 -9.43 -29.34
C TRP A 156 -53.67 -9.06 -30.56
N ASP A 157 -54.02 -10.03 -31.40
CA ASP A 157 -54.83 -9.89 -32.61
C ASP A 157 -56.29 -10.36 -32.44
N THR A 158 -56.68 -10.85 -31.26
CA THR A 158 -58.07 -11.20 -30.94
C THR A 158 -58.48 -10.79 -29.51
N PRO A 159 -59.42 -9.84 -29.31
CA PRO A 159 -59.92 -9.50 -27.98
C PRO A 159 -60.68 -10.69 -27.36
N GLY A 160 -60.13 -11.27 -26.29
CA GLY A 160 -60.79 -12.31 -25.48
C GLY A 160 -60.23 -13.72 -25.61
N TYR A 161 -59.14 -13.95 -26.36
CA TYR A 161 -58.47 -15.25 -26.40
C TYR A 161 -57.40 -15.35 -25.31
N ALA A 162 -57.54 -16.27 -24.35
CA ALA A 162 -56.48 -16.59 -23.41
C ALA A 162 -55.30 -17.29 -24.14
N PRO A 163 -54.04 -17.04 -23.76
CA PRO A 163 -52.91 -17.71 -24.41
C PRO A 163 -53.05 -19.22 -24.30
N CYS A 164 -52.89 -19.92 -25.43
CA CYS A 164 -53.11 -21.36 -25.53
C CYS A 164 -52.24 -22.11 -24.49
N PRO A 165 -52.83 -22.79 -23.48
CA PRO A 165 -52.04 -23.54 -22.53
C PRO A 165 -51.32 -24.68 -23.25
N ILE A 166 -50.06 -24.92 -22.89
CA ILE A 166 -49.36 -26.15 -23.26
C ILE A 166 -50.21 -27.31 -22.70
N SER A 167 -50.68 -28.23 -23.54
CA SER A 167 -51.58 -29.30 -23.07
C SER A 167 -50.92 -30.12 -21.97
N GLU A 168 -51.74 -30.64 -21.05
CA GLU A 168 -51.23 -31.46 -19.93
C GLU A 168 -50.41 -32.65 -20.44
N ASP A 169 -50.77 -33.24 -21.59
CA ASP A 169 -50.01 -34.30 -22.25
C ASP A 169 -48.59 -33.87 -22.64
N VAL A 170 -48.41 -32.64 -23.11
CA VAL A 170 -47.10 -32.09 -23.50
C VAL A 170 -46.29 -31.72 -22.26
N LEU A 171 -46.91 -31.25 -21.19
CA LEU A 171 -46.25 -31.04 -19.89
C LEU A 171 -45.83 -32.37 -19.26
N ALA A 172 -46.70 -33.39 -19.30
CA ALA A 172 -46.41 -34.75 -18.85
C ALA A 172 -45.30 -35.42 -19.66
N ALA A 173 -45.32 -35.30 -21.00
CA ALA A 173 -44.26 -35.80 -21.87
C ALA A 173 -42.91 -35.09 -21.61
N ARG A 174 -42.93 -33.79 -21.31
CA ARG A 174 -41.73 -33.02 -20.90
C ARG A 174 -41.22 -33.46 -19.53
N ALA A 175 -42.10 -33.71 -18.56
CA ALA A 175 -41.73 -34.25 -17.25
C ALA A 175 -41.11 -35.65 -17.40
N ALA A 176 -41.76 -36.57 -18.11
CA ALA A 176 -41.26 -37.92 -18.38
C ALA A 176 -39.92 -37.93 -19.13
N LYS A 177 -39.70 -37.01 -20.09
CA LYS A 177 -38.41 -36.88 -20.78
C LYS A 177 -37.31 -36.36 -19.85
N ARG A 178 -37.60 -35.38 -18.99
CA ARG A 178 -36.66 -34.87 -17.98
C ARG A 178 -36.31 -35.96 -16.98
N GLU A 179 -37.31 -36.67 -16.47
CA GLU A 179 -37.14 -37.78 -15.54
C GLU A 179 -36.31 -38.91 -16.16
N ARG A 180 -36.54 -39.24 -17.44
CA ARG A 180 -35.70 -40.20 -18.18
C ARG A 180 -34.26 -39.73 -18.31
N GLN A 181 -34.01 -38.49 -18.72
CA GLN A 181 -32.66 -37.95 -18.87
C GLN A 181 -31.93 -37.83 -17.52
N GLN A 182 -32.67 -37.51 -16.46
CA GLN A 182 -32.16 -37.50 -15.09
C GLN A 182 -31.78 -38.91 -14.63
N ARG A 183 -32.66 -39.91 -14.83
CA ARG A 183 -32.34 -41.32 -14.56
C ARG A 183 -31.14 -41.82 -15.36
N GLU A 184 -31.04 -41.50 -16.65
CA GLU A 184 -29.89 -41.86 -17.50
C GLU A 184 -28.57 -41.24 -16.98
N ALA A 185 -28.61 -39.99 -16.49
CA ALA A 185 -27.45 -39.31 -15.89
C ALA A 185 -27.11 -39.83 -14.48
N GLU A 186 -28.11 -40.14 -13.66
CA GLU A 186 -27.97 -40.76 -12.34
C GLU A 186 -27.40 -42.18 -12.46
N GLU A 187 -27.83 -42.95 -13.46
CA GLU A 187 -27.28 -44.26 -13.77
C GLU A 187 -25.81 -44.20 -14.24
N ASP A 188 -25.44 -43.25 -15.10
CA ASP A 188 -24.05 -43.05 -15.51
C ASP A 188 -23.17 -42.61 -14.32
N ALA A 189 -23.66 -41.67 -13.51
CA ALA A 189 -23.00 -41.28 -12.27
C ALA A 189 -22.81 -42.47 -11.31
N ALA A 190 -23.85 -43.29 -11.13
CA ALA A 190 -23.79 -44.50 -10.32
C ALA A 190 -22.79 -45.53 -10.87
N LYS A 191 -22.75 -45.76 -12.19
CA LYS A 191 -21.77 -46.63 -12.85
C LYS A 191 -20.33 -46.13 -12.63
N ARG A 192 -20.09 -44.81 -12.73
CA ARG A 192 -18.78 -44.20 -12.47
C ARG A 192 -18.37 -44.27 -10.99
N VAL A 193 -19.29 -44.03 -10.06
CA VAL A 193 -19.05 -44.18 -8.61
C VAL A 193 -18.79 -45.64 -8.25
N ALA A 194 -19.52 -46.59 -8.83
CA ALA A 194 -19.29 -48.03 -8.64
C ALA A 194 -17.89 -48.45 -9.10
N LEU A 195 -17.40 -47.93 -10.23
CA LEU A 195 -16.01 -48.14 -10.67
C LEU A 195 -14.99 -47.56 -9.67
N ALA A 196 -15.23 -46.36 -9.14
CA ALA A 196 -14.34 -45.75 -8.14
C ALA A 196 -14.30 -46.57 -6.82
N ARG A 197 -15.47 -47.04 -6.35
CA ARG A 197 -15.60 -47.92 -5.17
C ARG A 197 -14.92 -49.26 -5.39
N ARG A 198 -15.04 -49.85 -6.59
CA ARG A 198 -14.35 -51.09 -6.97
C ARG A 198 -12.83 -50.92 -6.95
N LEU A 199 -12.31 -49.87 -7.60
CA LEU A 199 -10.86 -49.58 -7.60
C LEU A 199 -10.30 -49.32 -6.20
N HIS A 200 -11.11 -48.74 -5.30
CA HIS A 200 -10.75 -48.60 -3.89
C HIS A 200 -10.72 -49.95 -3.16
N ALA A 201 -11.73 -50.81 -3.34
CA ALA A 201 -11.77 -52.15 -2.74
C ALA A 201 -10.67 -53.09 -3.27
N GLU A 202 -10.26 -52.96 -4.54
CA GLU A 202 -9.15 -53.70 -5.16
C GLU A 202 -7.76 -53.14 -4.80
N SER A 203 -7.68 -52.07 -3.99
CA SER A 203 -6.40 -51.40 -3.65
C SER A 203 -5.88 -51.79 -2.26
N VAL A 204 -4.55 -51.83 -2.12
CA VAL A 204 -3.81 -52.17 -0.90
C VAL A 204 -3.20 -50.90 -0.25
N PRO A 205 -2.76 -50.96 1.01
CA PRO A 205 -1.98 -49.88 1.62
C PRO A 205 -0.70 -49.56 0.83
N VAL A 206 -0.18 -48.34 0.95
CA VAL A 206 1.00 -47.88 0.19
C VAL A 206 2.32 -48.48 0.69
N ALA A 207 2.41 -48.82 1.98
CA ALA A 207 3.63 -49.30 2.62
C ALA A 207 4.22 -50.54 1.93
N GLY A 208 5.52 -50.52 1.64
CA GLY A 208 6.23 -51.60 0.93
C GLY A 208 5.94 -51.71 -0.57
N THR A 209 5.21 -50.75 -1.17
CA THR A 209 4.88 -50.76 -2.60
C THR A 209 5.70 -49.75 -3.41
N VAL A 210 5.70 -49.89 -4.75
CA VAL A 210 6.30 -48.92 -5.68
C VAL A 210 5.74 -47.50 -5.50
N ALA A 211 4.53 -47.35 -4.94
CA ALA A 211 3.99 -46.03 -4.62
C ALA A 211 4.63 -45.37 -3.40
N GLU A 212 5.19 -46.14 -2.45
CA GLU A 212 5.93 -45.58 -1.32
C GLU A 212 7.26 -44.98 -1.77
N SER A 213 8.06 -45.74 -2.54
CA SER A 213 9.28 -45.21 -3.17
C SER A 213 9.00 -43.99 -4.05
N TYR A 214 7.85 -43.94 -4.73
CA TYR A 214 7.48 -42.75 -5.52
C TYR A 214 7.24 -41.52 -4.64
N LEU A 215 6.59 -41.67 -3.48
CA LEU A 215 6.32 -40.56 -2.56
C LEU A 215 7.55 -40.15 -1.75
N VAL A 216 8.31 -41.11 -1.24
CA VAL A 216 9.46 -40.86 -0.35
C VAL A 216 10.71 -40.53 -1.15
N GLU A 217 11.16 -41.44 -2.03
CA GLU A 217 12.45 -41.31 -2.73
C GLU A 217 12.38 -40.35 -3.92
N ALA A 218 11.32 -40.45 -4.74
CA ALA A 218 11.20 -39.65 -5.97
C ALA A 218 10.48 -38.31 -5.80
N ARG A 219 9.86 -38.05 -4.65
CA ARG A 219 9.09 -36.83 -4.35
C ARG A 219 9.48 -36.13 -3.05
N GLY A 220 10.37 -36.71 -2.24
CA GLY A 220 10.87 -36.09 -1.01
C GLY A 220 9.83 -35.94 0.11
N ILE A 221 8.70 -36.65 0.04
CA ILE A 221 7.61 -36.57 1.01
C ILE A 221 7.96 -37.48 2.20
N PRO A 222 8.11 -36.98 3.43
CA PRO A 222 8.41 -37.81 4.59
C PRO A 222 7.37 -38.92 4.78
N SER A 223 7.83 -40.15 5.04
CA SER A 223 6.93 -41.24 5.40
C SER A 223 6.30 -40.97 6.78
N PRO A 224 4.99 -41.19 6.97
CA PRO A 224 4.34 -40.99 8.26
C PRO A 224 4.83 -41.98 9.31
N ALA A 225 4.79 -41.58 10.59
CA ALA A 225 5.30 -42.39 11.70
C ALA A 225 4.51 -43.68 11.96
N ASP A 226 3.22 -43.71 11.63
CA ASP A 226 2.33 -44.86 11.83
C ASP A 226 2.02 -45.59 10.52
N VAL A 227 1.02 -45.10 9.76
CA VAL A 227 0.53 -45.70 8.51
C VAL A 227 0.11 -44.60 7.54
N TRP A 228 0.30 -44.81 6.24
CA TRP A 228 -0.27 -43.94 5.19
C TRP A 228 -1.80 -43.85 5.32
N PRO A 229 -2.42 -42.66 5.12
CA PRO A 229 -3.87 -42.51 5.29
C PRO A 229 -4.67 -43.40 4.34
N GLU A 230 -5.83 -43.88 4.78
CA GLU A 230 -6.77 -44.68 3.96
C GLU A 230 -7.22 -44.01 2.66
N SER A 231 -7.08 -42.68 2.57
CA SER A 231 -7.30 -41.92 1.34
C SER A 231 -6.15 -42.00 0.32
N VAL A 232 -5.06 -42.69 0.64
CA VAL A 232 -3.83 -42.83 -0.15
C VAL A 232 -3.48 -44.33 -0.24
N ARG A 233 -3.75 -44.95 -1.38
CA ARG A 233 -3.66 -46.42 -1.56
C ARG A 233 -2.87 -46.78 -2.83
N TYR A 234 -2.51 -48.04 -3.00
CA TYR A 234 -1.88 -48.56 -4.20
C TYR A 234 -2.78 -49.58 -4.90
N HIS A 235 -3.00 -49.42 -6.20
CA HIS A 235 -3.71 -50.40 -7.02
C HIS A 235 -2.71 -51.14 -7.91
N GLU A 236 -2.34 -52.34 -7.46
CA GLU A 236 -1.34 -53.20 -8.10
C GLU A 236 -1.71 -53.59 -9.54
N PRO A 237 -2.95 -54.00 -9.89
CA PRO A 237 -3.28 -54.41 -11.26
C PRO A 237 -3.09 -53.31 -12.30
N SER A 238 -3.24 -52.04 -11.92
CA SER A 238 -2.95 -50.90 -12.80
C SER A 238 -1.66 -50.14 -12.44
N ARG A 239 -0.80 -50.69 -11.58
CA ARG A 239 0.45 -50.08 -11.07
C ARG A 239 0.32 -48.56 -10.90
N SER A 240 -0.56 -48.16 -9.99
CA SER A 240 -0.90 -46.75 -9.78
C SER A 240 -1.13 -46.40 -8.31
N LEU A 241 -0.62 -45.25 -7.90
CA LEU A 241 -1.02 -44.56 -6.67
C LEU A 241 -2.47 -44.08 -6.82
N LEU A 242 -3.31 -44.33 -5.81
CA LEU A 242 -4.72 -43.95 -5.73
C LEU A 242 -4.93 -42.92 -4.63
N LEU A 243 -5.60 -41.83 -4.98
CA LEU A 243 -6.10 -40.83 -4.06
C LEU A 243 -7.62 -40.91 -4.01
N VAL A 244 -8.17 -41.27 -2.85
CA VAL A 244 -9.60 -41.58 -2.66
C VAL A 244 -10.34 -40.33 -2.19
N ALA A 245 -11.26 -39.84 -3.00
CA ALA A 245 -12.09 -38.67 -2.71
C ALA A 245 -13.46 -39.09 -2.15
N THR A 246 -13.81 -38.52 -1.00
CA THR A 246 -14.99 -38.86 -0.21
C THR A 246 -15.91 -37.65 0.01
N THR A 247 -17.18 -37.93 0.28
CA THR A 247 -18.14 -36.92 0.78
C THR A 247 -17.78 -36.49 2.21
N THR A 248 -18.53 -35.54 2.77
CA THR A 248 -18.51 -35.25 4.22
C THR A 248 -18.96 -36.43 5.09
N GLY A 249 -19.76 -37.37 4.55
CA GLY A 249 -20.18 -38.60 5.23
C GLY A 249 -19.18 -39.76 5.12
N GLY A 250 -18.07 -39.59 4.40
CA GLY A 250 -17.06 -40.64 4.18
C GLY A 250 -17.30 -41.54 2.97
N ASP A 251 -18.40 -41.36 2.22
CA ASP A 251 -18.68 -42.15 1.02
C ASP A 251 -17.65 -41.91 -0.08
N VAL A 252 -17.00 -42.97 -0.57
CA VAL A 252 -16.15 -42.92 -1.77
C VAL A 252 -17.01 -42.60 -3.00
N GLN A 253 -16.70 -41.49 -3.65
CA GLN A 253 -17.35 -41.02 -4.89
C GLN A 253 -16.38 -40.95 -6.09
N ALA A 254 -15.10 -40.69 -5.85
CA ALA A 254 -14.07 -40.71 -6.89
C ALA A 254 -12.72 -41.22 -6.39
N VAL A 255 -11.90 -41.68 -7.32
CA VAL A 255 -10.48 -41.99 -7.12
C VAL A 255 -9.66 -41.32 -8.23
N GLN A 256 -8.56 -40.66 -7.87
CA GLN A 256 -7.55 -40.23 -8.85
C GLN A 256 -6.38 -41.20 -8.85
N ARG A 257 -6.04 -41.70 -10.03
CA ARG A 257 -4.93 -42.64 -10.27
C ARG A 257 -3.76 -41.89 -10.88
N VAL A 258 -2.58 -42.05 -10.31
CA VAL A 258 -1.29 -41.62 -10.87
C VAL A 258 -0.54 -42.89 -11.26
N TYR A 259 -0.32 -43.10 -12.56
CA TYR A 259 0.29 -44.34 -13.06
C TYR A 259 1.82 -44.29 -12.91
N LEU A 260 2.39 -45.38 -12.39
CA LEU A 260 3.82 -45.49 -12.09
C LEU A 260 4.50 -46.53 -12.99
N ASP A 261 5.78 -46.27 -13.28
CA ASP A 261 6.71 -47.22 -13.92
C ASP A 261 7.30 -48.19 -12.87
N ALA A 262 8.11 -49.15 -13.32
CA ALA A 262 8.77 -50.11 -12.43
C ALA A 262 9.92 -49.53 -11.59
N LYS A 263 10.28 -48.25 -11.78
CA LYS A 263 11.35 -47.52 -11.07
C LYS A 263 10.78 -46.42 -10.16
N ALA A 264 9.51 -46.54 -9.77
CA ALA A 264 8.81 -45.60 -8.90
C ALA A 264 8.76 -44.15 -9.42
N ARG A 265 8.55 -43.97 -10.74
CA ARG A 265 8.38 -42.66 -11.39
C ARG A 265 7.03 -42.60 -12.11
N LYS A 266 6.55 -41.39 -12.41
CA LYS A 266 5.39 -41.21 -13.31
C LYS A 266 5.71 -41.80 -14.68
N ILE A 267 4.75 -42.51 -15.29
CA ILE A 267 4.93 -43.04 -16.65
C ILE A 267 5.13 -41.92 -17.68
N GLY A 268 6.02 -42.17 -18.65
CA GLY A 268 6.20 -41.31 -19.82
C GLY A 268 5.26 -41.71 -20.98
N GLU A 269 5.27 -40.92 -22.05
CA GLU A 269 4.39 -41.09 -23.23
C GLU A 269 4.48 -42.50 -23.85
N ALA A 270 5.70 -43.05 -23.98
CA ALA A 270 5.90 -44.39 -24.54
C ALA A 270 5.25 -45.51 -23.70
N GLU A 271 5.26 -45.41 -22.37
CA GLU A 271 4.60 -46.40 -21.50
C GLU A 271 3.08 -46.14 -21.40
N LEU A 272 2.65 -44.88 -21.55
CA LEU A 272 1.24 -44.51 -21.64
C LEU A 272 0.58 -45.16 -22.87
N GLU A 273 1.22 -45.07 -24.04
CA GLU A 273 0.76 -45.69 -25.28
C GLU A 273 0.82 -47.23 -25.18
N ALA A 274 1.94 -47.79 -24.72
CA ALA A 274 2.09 -49.25 -24.57
C ALA A 274 1.04 -49.88 -23.65
N ARG A 275 0.63 -49.17 -22.58
CA ARG A 275 -0.42 -49.61 -21.64
C ARG A 275 -1.83 -49.20 -22.09
N ARG A 276 -1.98 -48.49 -23.22
CA ARG A 276 -3.25 -47.96 -23.76
C ARG A 276 -4.04 -47.15 -22.73
N LEU A 277 -3.35 -46.35 -21.93
CA LEU A 277 -3.93 -45.52 -20.88
C LEU A 277 -4.29 -44.13 -21.43
N PRO A 278 -5.40 -43.51 -20.99
CA PRO A 278 -5.88 -42.25 -21.57
C PRO A 278 -5.07 -41.02 -21.15
N ALA A 279 -4.39 -41.07 -20.01
CA ALA A 279 -3.54 -39.99 -19.48
C ALA A 279 -2.63 -40.50 -18.34
N VAL A 280 -1.52 -39.80 -18.08
CA VAL A 280 -0.56 -40.12 -16.98
C VAL A 280 -1.21 -40.06 -15.59
N LYS A 281 -2.24 -39.20 -15.44
CA LYS A 281 -3.15 -39.18 -14.28
C LYS A 281 -4.60 -39.24 -14.76
N GLN A 282 -5.45 -40.00 -14.07
CA GLN A 282 -6.85 -40.19 -14.44
C GLN A 282 -7.75 -40.18 -13.21
N THR A 283 -8.79 -39.34 -13.20
CA THR A 283 -9.85 -39.37 -12.18
C THR A 283 -11.00 -40.25 -12.67
N ASN A 284 -11.43 -41.20 -11.84
CA ASN A 284 -12.59 -42.07 -12.06
C ASN A 284 -13.64 -41.78 -10.99
N GLY A 285 -14.92 -41.66 -11.36
CA GLY A 285 -16.03 -41.37 -10.45
C GLY A 285 -16.73 -40.03 -10.68
N VAL A 286 -17.34 -39.48 -9.62
CA VAL A 286 -17.95 -38.15 -9.56
C VAL A 286 -17.16 -37.31 -8.55
N SER A 287 -16.69 -36.14 -8.96
CA SER A 287 -15.78 -35.28 -8.18
C SER A 287 -16.41 -33.96 -7.74
N ASP A 288 -17.75 -33.88 -7.75
CA ASP A 288 -18.50 -32.73 -7.27
C ASP A 288 -18.91 -32.98 -5.81
N GLY A 289 -18.52 -32.10 -4.89
CA GLY A 289 -18.68 -32.30 -3.44
C GLY A 289 -17.74 -33.33 -2.79
N ALA A 290 -16.95 -34.07 -3.58
CA ALA A 290 -15.98 -35.06 -3.09
C ALA A 290 -14.54 -34.52 -3.04
N VAL A 291 -13.84 -34.76 -1.94
CA VAL A 291 -12.44 -34.33 -1.72
C VAL A 291 -11.62 -35.45 -1.10
N VAL A 292 -10.32 -35.51 -1.38
CA VAL A 292 -9.40 -36.41 -0.67
C VAL A 292 -9.11 -35.77 0.68
N ARG A 293 -9.37 -36.47 1.80
CA ARG A 293 -9.20 -35.95 3.16
C ARG A 293 -8.03 -36.64 3.84
N LEU A 294 -6.90 -35.96 3.96
CA LEU A 294 -5.76 -36.41 4.75
C LEU A 294 -5.99 -36.01 6.23
N PRO A 295 -5.90 -36.96 7.18
CA PRO A 295 -6.18 -36.72 8.60
C PRO A 295 -5.11 -35.82 9.23
N GLY A 296 -5.46 -35.09 10.28
CA GLY A 296 -4.49 -34.26 11.00
C GLY A 296 -5.08 -33.65 12.26
N VAL A 297 -4.39 -32.66 12.83
CA VAL A 297 -4.79 -32.03 14.10
C VAL A 297 -6.19 -31.40 13.99
N THR A 298 -7.18 -31.99 14.67
CA THR A 298 -8.61 -31.63 14.58
C THR A 298 -8.94 -30.22 15.07
N LYS A 299 -8.08 -29.62 15.89
CA LYS A 299 -8.19 -28.22 16.37
C LYS A 299 -7.38 -27.22 15.53
N GLY A 300 -6.63 -27.67 14.51
CA GLY A 300 -5.84 -26.82 13.63
C GLY A 300 -6.61 -26.28 12.42
N PRO A 301 -6.00 -25.41 11.60
CA PRO A 301 -6.54 -25.05 10.28
C PRO A 301 -6.67 -26.28 9.38
N VAL A 302 -7.44 -26.13 8.30
CA VAL A 302 -7.49 -27.08 7.19
C VAL A 302 -6.62 -26.53 6.06
N LEU A 303 -5.67 -27.32 5.55
CA LEU A 303 -4.93 -26.98 4.34
C LEU A 303 -5.69 -27.49 3.11
N ALA A 304 -5.56 -26.83 1.96
CA ALA A 304 -6.16 -27.29 0.72
C ALA A 304 -5.22 -27.11 -0.47
N ALA A 305 -5.04 -28.17 -1.26
CA ALA A 305 -4.16 -28.20 -2.43
C ALA A 305 -4.92 -28.64 -3.71
N GLU A 306 -4.46 -28.20 -4.88
CA GLU A 306 -5.06 -28.59 -6.15
C GLU A 306 -4.63 -29.99 -6.58
N GLY A 307 -3.32 -30.24 -6.54
CA GLY A 307 -2.67 -31.50 -6.90
C GLY A 307 -2.35 -32.40 -5.70
N PRO A 308 -2.24 -33.73 -5.92
CA PRO A 308 -2.01 -34.67 -4.84
C PRO A 308 -0.58 -34.63 -4.30
N GLU A 309 0.43 -34.36 -5.12
CA GLU A 309 1.81 -34.19 -4.64
C GLU A 309 1.95 -32.96 -3.73
N THR A 310 1.39 -31.82 -4.13
CA THR A 310 1.32 -30.58 -3.33
C THR A 310 0.64 -30.84 -1.98
N GLY A 311 -0.51 -31.51 -1.98
CA GLY A 311 -1.27 -31.83 -0.78
C GLY A 311 -0.56 -32.78 0.18
N LEU A 312 0.04 -33.86 -0.34
CA LEU A 312 0.82 -34.79 0.47
C LEU A 312 2.08 -34.13 1.05
N SER A 313 2.72 -33.23 0.29
CA SER A 313 3.92 -32.49 0.75
C SER A 313 3.62 -31.57 1.93
N VAL A 314 2.54 -30.77 1.87
CA VAL A 314 2.15 -29.89 2.98
C VAL A 314 1.60 -30.68 4.17
N TRP A 315 0.87 -31.77 3.92
CA TRP A 315 0.38 -32.68 4.95
C TRP A 315 1.52 -33.31 5.75
N ALA A 316 2.45 -34.01 5.09
CA ALA A 316 3.57 -34.68 5.75
C ALA A 316 4.52 -33.69 6.45
N SER A 317 4.64 -32.47 5.95
CA SER A 317 5.46 -31.43 6.57
C SER A 317 4.85 -30.86 7.87
N THR A 318 3.51 -30.75 7.95
CA THR A 318 2.83 -29.99 9.01
C THR A 318 1.98 -30.82 9.98
N GLY A 319 1.43 -31.96 9.55
CA GLY A 319 0.45 -32.73 10.33
C GLY A 319 -0.95 -32.11 10.42
N TYR A 320 -1.23 -31.03 9.67
CA TYR A 320 -2.58 -30.45 9.60
C TYR A 320 -3.49 -31.25 8.67
N GLU A 321 -4.80 -31.27 8.99
CA GLU A 321 -5.81 -31.85 8.13
C GLU A 321 -5.74 -31.18 6.74
N THR A 322 -5.60 -31.97 5.69
CA THR A 322 -5.31 -31.45 4.34
C THR A 322 -6.28 -32.04 3.32
N TRP A 323 -6.92 -31.17 2.53
CA TRP A 323 -7.89 -31.55 1.50
C TRP A 323 -7.29 -31.39 0.10
N ILE A 324 -7.37 -32.43 -0.74
CA ILE A 324 -6.94 -32.34 -2.15
C ILE A 324 -8.19 -32.21 -3.03
N ALA A 325 -8.26 -31.10 -3.77
CA ALA A 325 -9.40 -30.73 -4.61
C ALA A 325 -9.42 -31.43 -5.99
N LEU A 326 -8.35 -32.15 -6.35
CA LEU A 326 -8.20 -32.89 -7.60
C LEU A 326 -8.43 -32.04 -8.88
N GLY A 327 -7.87 -30.83 -8.90
CA GLY A 327 -7.82 -29.98 -10.10
C GLY A 327 -8.71 -28.72 -10.12
N SER A 328 -9.49 -28.41 -9.08
CA SER A 328 -10.06 -27.05 -8.92
C SER A 328 -10.60 -26.75 -7.53
N PHE A 329 -10.09 -25.69 -6.90
CA PHE A 329 -10.57 -25.19 -5.61
C PHE A 329 -12.05 -24.78 -5.59
N ARG A 330 -12.68 -24.47 -6.72
CA ARG A 330 -14.10 -24.04 -6.79
C ARG A 330 -15.11 -25.07 -6.25
N ARG A 331 -14.71 -26.34 -6.14
CA ARG A 331 -15.55 -27.43 -5.65
C ARG A 331 -15.46 -27.64 -4.14
N LEU A 332 -14.58 -26.89 -3.47
CA LEU A 332 -14.44 -26.91 -2.01
C LEU A 332 -15.57 -26.11 -1.36
N THR A 333 -16.15 -26.67 -0.31
CA THR A 333 -16.95 -25.93 0.68
C THR A 333 -16.06 -25.73 1.90
N PRO A 334 -15.63 -24.50 2.24
CA PRO A 334 -14.74 -24.28 3.38
C PRO A 334 -15.36 -24.78 4.69
N PRO A 335 -14.55 -25.26 5.65
CA PRO A 335 -15.04 -25.69 6.95
C PRO A 335 -15.69 -24.51 7.70
N ALA A 336 -16.73 -24.81 8.48
CA ALA A 336 -17.30 -23.85 9.42
C ALA A 336 -16.38 -23.71 10.65
N GLY A 337 -16.14 -22.48 11.10
CA GLY A 337 -15.42 -22.19 12.35
C GLY A 337 -13.91 -22.51 12.37
N ARG A 338 -13.30 -22.95 11.26
CA ARG A 338 -11.85 -23.22 11.14
C ARG A 338 -11.27 -22.48 9.94
N PRO A 339 -10.02 -21.97 9.99
CA PRO A 339 -9.38 -21.36 8.83
C PRO A 339 -9.10 -22.39 7.72
N LEU A 340 -9.26 -21.98 6.46
CA LEU A 340 -8.86 -22.74 5.27
C LEU A 340 -7.61 -22.09 4.64
N VAL A 341 -6.49 -22.81 4.59
CA VAL A 341 -5.25 -22.36 3.95
C VAL A 341 -5.17 -22.95 2.54
N ILE A 342 -5.30 -22.12 1.52
CA ILE A 342 -5.11 -22.53 0.12
C ILE A 342 -3.60 -22.58 -0.19
N CYS A 343 -3.06 -23.78 -0.34
CA CYS A 343 -1.71 -24.03 -0.83
C CYS A 343 -1.74 -23.98 -2.36
N ARG A 344 -1.38 -22.84 -2.95
CA ARG A 344 -1.40 -22.61 -4.40
C ARG A 344 -0.02 -22.85 -5.04
N ASP A 345 -0.03 -23.24 -6.30
CA ASP A 345 1.16 -23.29 -7.15
C ASP A 345 1.60 -21.87 -7.52
N ASP A 346 2.88 -21.67 -7.84
CA ASP A 346 3.47 -20.36 -8.11
C ASP A 346 3.25 -19.87 -9.56
N ASP A 347 1.98 -19.80 -9.93
CA ASP A 347 1.51 -19.42 -11.27
C ASP A 347 1.74 -17.93 -11.59
N ARG A 348 1.99 -17.62 -12.87
CA ARG A 348 2.13 -16.22 -13.33
C ARG A 348 0.92 -15.37 -12.91
N ARG A 349 1.18 -14.14 -12.42
CA ARG A 349 0.14 -13.20 -11.99
C ARG A 349 -0.91 -12.97 -13.10
N HIS A 350 -2.19 -13.03 -12.74
CA HIS A 350 -3.34 -12.99 -13.67
C HIS A 350 -3.54 -14.22 -14.56
N ALA A 351 -2.93 -15.37 -14.25
CA ALA A 351 -3.34 -16.64 -14.84
C ALA A 351 -4.86 -16.89 -14.67
N PRO A 352 -5.53 -17.59 -15.60
CA PRO A 352 -6.96 -17.89 -15.47
C PRO A 352 -7.32 -18.64 -14.17
N ALA A 353 -6.39 -19.46 -13.65
CA ALA A 353 -6.50 -20.14 -12.36
C ALA A 353 -6.48 -19.15 -11.18
N ASP A 354 -5.50 -18.24 -11.11
CA ASP A 354 -5.40 -17.16 -10.11
C ASP A 354 -6.67 -16.27 -10.12
N ALA A 355 -7.17 -15.89 -11.30
CA ALA A 355 -8.42 -15.15 -11.43
C ALA A 355 -9.66 -15.93 -10.98
N ALA A 356 -9.66 -17.26 -11.12
CA ALA A 356 -10.73 -18.14 -10.63
C ALA A 356 -10.67 -18.36 -9.12
N LEU A 357 -9.46 -18.50 -8.55
CA LEU A 357 -9.21 -18.63 -7.12
C LEU A 357 -9.62 -17.35 -6.38
N ARG A 358 -9.18 -16.16 -6.83
CA ARG A 358 -9.52 -14.87 -6.20
C ARG A 358 -11.04 -14.65 -6.09
N ARG A 359 -11.82 -15.10 -7.08
CA ARG A 359 -13.29 -15.04 -7.01
C ARG A 359 -13.86 -15.98 -5.94
N ALA A 360 -13.40 -17.24 -5.91
CA ALA A 360 -13.83 -18.20 -4.89
C ALA A 360 -13.49 -17.71 -3.47
N VAL A 361 -12.26 -17.21 -3.26
CA VAL A 361 -11.84 -16.60 -1.99
C VAL A 361 -12.73 -15.42 -1.61
N ALA A 362 -12.97 -14.47 -2.53
CA ALA A 362 -13.83 -13.32 -2.26
C ALA A 362 -15.28 -13.71 -1.91
N ASP A 363 -15.81 -14.77 -2.52
CA ASP A 363 -17.15 -15.28 -2.23
C ASP A 363 -17.20 -16.02 -0.88
N TRP A 364 -16.17 -16.81 -0.53
CA TRP A 364 -16.05 -17.47 0.78
C TRP A 364 -15.83 -16.47 1.93
N THR A 365 -14.97 -15.46 1.75
CA THR A 365 -14.78 -14.40 2.75
C THR A 365 -16.06 -13.61 2.98
N ARG A 366 -16.85 -13.33 1.94
CA ARG A 366 -18.18 -12.70 2.06
C ARG A 366 -19.19 -13.61 2.79
N GLY A 367 -19.00 -14.93 2.71
CA GLY A 367 -19.73 -15.93 3.50
C GLY A 367 -19.27 -16.06 4.95
N GLY A 368 -18.27 -15.29 5.40
CA GLY A 368 -17.76 -15.33 6.79
C GLY A 368 -16.69 -16.39 7.07
N HIS A 369 -16.14 -17.04 6.03
CA HIS A 369 -15.05 -18.00 6.21
C HIS A 369 -13.68 -17.31 6.29
N ALA A 370 -12.84 -17.74 7.23
CA ALA A 370 -11.44 -17.33 7.31
C ALA A 370 -10.62 -18.09 6.27
N ILE A 371 -10.21 -17.41 5.21
CA ILE A 371 -9.42 -17.98 4.10
C ILE A 371 -8.03 -17.36 4.10
N LEU A 372 -7.01 -18.20 4.04
CA LEU A 372 -5.60 -17.84 3.94
C LEU A 372 -5.02 -18.42 2.64
N ILE A 373 -3.94 -17.84 2.11
CA ILE A 373 -3.29 -18.33 0.88
C ILE A 373 -1.79 -18.46 1.16
N ALA A 374 -1.24 -19.64 0.90
CA ALA A 374 0.19 -19.92 0.99
C ALA A 374 0.75 -20.20 -0.42
N SER A 375 1.89 -19.60 -0.74
CA SER A 375 2.73 -19.92 -1.90
C SER A 375 3.98 -20.68 -1.44
N PRO A 376 4.59 -21.55 -2.28
CA PRO A 376 5.75 -22.36 -1.87
C PRO A 376 6.95 -21.51 -1.38
N TRP A 377 7.18 -20.34 -1.97
CA TRP A 377 8.31 -19.46 -1.66
C TRP A 377 7.86 -18.17 -0.97
N GLU A 378 8.75 -17.56 -0.19
CA GLU A 378 8.55 -16.25 0.46
C GLU A 378 8.46 -15.11 -0.57
N ASN A 379 9.38 -15.11 -1.55
CA ASN A 379 9.30 -14.30 -2.76
C ASN A 379 8.85 -15.17 -3.93
N ARG A 380 7.80 -14.75 -4.64
CA ARG A 380 7.21 -15.51 -5.75
C ARG A 380 8.16 -15.53 -6.95
N ARG A 381 8.44 -16.73 -7.47
CA ARG A 381 9.29 -17.00 -8.64
C ARG A 381 8.50 -16.96 -9.96
N PHE A 382 7.18 -17.18 -9.91
CA PHE A 382 6.27 -17.21 -11.08
C PHE A 382 6.63 -18.26 -12.16
N ASP A 383 7.36 -19.30 -11.77
CA ASP A 383 7.90 -20.39 -12.60
C ASP A 383 6.98 -21.62 -12.65
N LYS A 384 5.82 -21.58 -11.95
CA LYS A 384 4.85 -22.67 -11.72
C LYS A 384 5.31 -23.76 -10.75
N SER A 385 6.34 -23.52 -9.97
CA SER A 385 6.73 -24.43 -8.88
C SER A 385 5.61 -24.59 -7.85
N ASP A 386 5.55 -25.76 -7.21
CA ASP A 386 4.58 -26.09 -6.17
C ASP A 386 5.25 -26.42 -4.82
N PHE A 387 4.46 -26.80 -3.81
CA PHE A 387 4.99 -27.21 -2.50
C PHE A 387 5.76 -28.54 -2.51
N ASN A 388 5.62 -29.36 -3.56
CA ASN A 388 6.44 -30.53 -3.77
C ASN A 388 7.79 -30.16 -4.41
N ASP A 389 7.89 -29.10 -5.20
CA ASP A 389 9.20 -28.55 -5.58
C ASP A 389 9.90 -27.92 -4.36
N ALA A 390 9.16 -27.19 -3.52
CA ALA A 390 9.70 -26.61 -2.27
C ALA A 390 10.21 -27.66 -1.28
N ILE A 391 9.53 -28.80 -1.13
CA ILE A 391 9.99 -29.88 -0.25
C ILE A 391 11.23 -30.59 -0.79
N GLN A 392 11.39 -30.68 -2.13
CA GLN A 392 12.58 -31.25 -2.76
C GLN A 392 13.80 -30.31 -2.71
N GLU A 393 13.60 -29.00 -2.84
CA GLU A 393 14.69 -28.01 -2.81
C GLU A 393 15.15 -27.66 -1.38
N ALA A 394 14.21 -27.46 -0.44
CA ALA A 394 14.47 -26.89 0.87
C ALA A 394 14.01 -27.77 2.06
N GLY A 395 13.41 -28.93 1.79
CA GLY A 395 12.99 -29.90 2.81
C GLY A 395 11.69 -29.56 3.54
N ALA A 396 11.19 -30.55 4.29
CA ALA A 396 9.92 -30.47 5.02
C ALA A 396 9.87 -29.37 6.09
N ALA A 397 11.03 -28.99 6.67
CA ALA A 397 11.12 -27.90 7.63
C ALA A 397 10.78 -26.54 6.99
N ALA A 398 11.31 -26.25 5.80
CA ALA A 398 11.02 -25.01 5.08
C ALA A 398 9.54 -24.92 4.68
N VAL A 399 8.95 -26.03 4.22
CA VAL A 399 7.50 -26.11 3.92
C VAL A 399 6.65 -25.89 5.18
N ARG A 400 7.03 -26.49 6.32
CA ARG A 400 6.36 -26.26 7.60
C ARG A 400 6.41 -24.79 8.02
N ASP A 401 7.59 -24.19 8.04
CA ASP A 401 7.79 -22.79 8.43
C ASP A 401 7.03 -21.84 7.49
N ARG A 402 6.96 -22.16 6.20
CA ARG A 402 6.20 -21.40 5.21
C ARG A 402 4.69 -21.41 5.52
N ILE A 403 4.13 -22.59 5.78
CA ILE A 403 2.71 -22.75 6.14
C ILE A 403 2.40 -22.13 7.50
N GLU A 404 3.27 -22.31 8.50
CA GLU A 404 3.13 -21.71 9.84
C GLU A 404 3.13 -20.18 9.81
N ARG A 405 3.97 -19.56 8.98
CA ARG A 405 3.94 -18.09 8.77
C ARG A 405 2.64 -17.61 8.13
N THR A 406 2.02 -18.41 7.26
CA THR A 406 0.70 -18.10 6.68
C THR A 406 -0.45 -18.28 7.69
N ILE A 407 -0.39 -19.31 8.55
CA ILE A 407 -1.41 -19.58 9.59
C ILE A 407 -1.33 -18.56 10.71
N ASN A 408 -0.11 -18.26 11.15
CA ASN A 408 0.20 -17.43 12.31
C ASN A 408 1.01 -16.18 11.90
N PRO A 409 0.50 -15.30 11.01
CA PRO A 409 1.18 -14.06 10.65
C PRO A 409 1.42 -13.17 11.88
N GLY A 410 0.51 -13.25 12.87
CA GLY A 410 0.63 -12.60 14.17
C GLY A 410 1.74 -13.13 15.09
N ARG A 411 2.37 -14.27 14.79
CA ARG A 411 3.54 -14.75 15.58
C ARG A 411 4.79 -13.91 15.32
N VAL A 412 4.77 -13.08 14.28
CA VAL A 412 5.80 -12.09 13.91
C VAL A 412 5.36 -10.65 14.29
N LEU A 413 4.13 -10.46 14.78
CA LEU A 413 3.68 -9.16 15.28
C LEU A 413 4.18 -8.97 16.72
N ASN A 414 5.03 -7.97 16.92
CA ASN A 414 5.43 -7.53 18.25
C ASN A 414 4.18 -7.15 19.05
N ARG A 415 3.98 -7.80 20.20
CA ARG A 415 2.80 -7.55 21.05
C ARG A 415 2.79 -6.10 21.50
N ARG A 416 1.80 -5.36 21.02
CA ARG A 416 1.48 -4.01 21.53
C ARG A 416 1.16 -4.10 23.01
N GLN A 417 1.53 -3.06 23.74
CA GLN A 417 1.31 -2.96 25.19
C GLN A 417 0.52 -1.69 25.51
N PRO A 418 -0.20 -1.64 26.65
CA PRO A 418 -0.79 -0.41 27.14
C PRO A 418 0.25 0.70 27.27
N ILE A 419 -0.12 1.92 26.89
CA ILE A 419 0.79 3.08 26.81
C ILE A 419 1.57 3.36 28.12
N ALA A 420 1.00 3.00 29.28
CA ALA A 420 1.68 3.09 30.57
C ALA A 420 2.87 2.13 30.69
N ALA A 421 2.72 0.87 30.25
CA ALA A 421 3.80 -0.12 30.24
C ALA A 421 4.89 0.26 29.22
N VAL A 422 4.49 0.72 28.03
CA VAL A 422 5.43 1.27 27.03
C VAL A 422 6.27 2.42 27.58
N ARG A 423 5.66 3.33 28.34
CA ARG A 423 6.38 4.44 29.00
C ARG A 423 7.34 3.96 30.08
N GLN A 424 6.96 2.95 30.85
CA GLN A 424 7.85 2.35 31.86
C GLN A 424 9.05 1.66 31.21
N ALA A 425 8.83 0.85 30.17
CA ALA A 425 9.89 0.18 29.43
C ALA A 425 10.82 1.17 28.71
N LEU A 426 10.26 2.24 28.14
CA LEU A 426 11.02 3.36 27.56
C LEU A 426 11.88 4.07 28.62
N ASP A 427 11.33 4.33 29.81
CA ASP A 427 12.07 4.96 30.90
C ASP A 427 13.21 4.10 31.43
N VAL A 428 13.08 2.77 31.41
CA VAL A 428 14.15 1.82 31.73
C VAL A 428 15.22 1.85 30.62
N ALA A 429 14.87 1.59 29.37
CA ALA A 429 15.82 1.54 28.26
C ALA A 429 16.62 2.85 28.07
N VAL A 430 15.98 4.02 28.29
CA VAL A 430 16.69 5.30 28.32
C VAL A 430 17.58 5.43 29.55
N SER A 431 17.14 4.99 30.74
CA SER A 431 17.98 5.01 31.95
C SER A 431 19.24 4.16 31.78
N ASP A 432 19.09 2.95 31.24
CA ASP A 432 20.18 1.99 31.05
C ASP A 432 21.23 2.55 30.08
N PHE A 433 20.82 3.19 28.99
CA PHE A 433 21.74 3.95 28.13
C PHE A 433 22.52 5.00 28.92
N PHE A 434 21.88 5.79 29.79
CA PHE A 434 22.56 6.86 30.54
C PHE A 434 23.54 6.34 31.60
N GLU A 435 23.30 5.16 32.17
CA GLU A 435 24.26 4.49 33.07
C GLU A 435 25.43 3.85 32.29
N VAL A 436 25.18 3.21 31.14
CA VAL A 436 26.25 2.72 30.24
C VAL A 436 27.11 3.88 29.72
N ALA A 437 26.49 4.95 29.22
CA ALA A 437 27.16 6.17 28.75
C ALA A 437 27.89 6.96 29.86
N LYS A 438 27.65 6.63 31.13
CA LYS A 438 28.37 7.21 32.28
C LYS A 438 29.69 6.48 32.56
N GLY A 439 29.81 5.22 32.17
CA GLY A 439 31.04 4.43 32.30
C GLY A 439 32.12 4.75 31.25
N TRP A 440 31.74 5.28 30.09
CA TRP A 440 32.66 5.57 28.99
C TRP A 440 33.18 7.02 29.00
N ASP A 441 34.49 7.22 28.79
CA ASP A 441 35.10 8.56 28.64
C ASP A 441 36.33 8.51 27.71
N GLU A 442 36.37 9.23 26.57
CA GLU A 442 37.54 9.23 25.64
C GLU A 442 38.87 9.69 26.30
N ARG A 443 38.80 10.25 27.52
CA ARG A 443 39.95 10.70 28.32
C ARG A 443 40.53 9.60 29.22
N ASP A 444 39.79 8.52 29.45
CA ASP A 444 40.23 7.33 30.15
C ASP A 444 41.01 6.41 29.19
N GLU A 445 42.04 5.73 29.69
CA GLU A 445 42.97 4.93 28.88
C GLU A 445 42.35 3.60 28.42
N GLU A 446 41.48 3.01 29.24
CA GLU A 446 40.74 1.78 28.93
C GLU A 446 39.68 2.07 27.84
N SER A 447 38.82 3.07 28.08
CA SER A 447 37.76 3.51 27.16
C SER A 447 38.25 4.04 25.81
N ARG A 448 39.46 4.62 25.74
CA ARG A 448 39.99 5.33 24.55
C ARG A 448 40.23 4.43 23.33
N HIS A 449 40.39 3.13 23.55
CA HIS A 449 40.59 2.15 22.48
C HIS A 449 39.29 1.44 22.07
N GLU A 450 38.20 1.66 22.80
CA GLU A 450 36.89 1.08 22.52
C GLU A 450 36.01 2.02 21.68
N LEU A 451 35.08 1.43 20.92
CA LEU A 451 34.04 2.20 20.26
C LEU A 451 33.01 2.68 21.30
N PRO A 452 32.58 3.95 21.28
CA PRO A 452 31.58 4.43 22.24
C PRO A 452 30.26 3.65 22.09
N PRO A 453 29.54 3.37 23.19
CA PRO A 453 28.28 2.61 23.16
C PRO A 453 27.19 3.35 22.36
N VAL A 454 26.43 2.61 21.54
CA VAL A 454 25.35 3.16 20.71
C VAL A 454 24.08 2.33 20.87
N HIS A 455 23.10 2.88 21.57
CA HIS A 455 21.80 2.24 21.76
C HIS A 455 20.78 2.83 20.78
N ALA A 456 20.08 1.97 20.05
CA ALA A 456 18.86 2.30 19.34
C ALA A 456 17.64 1.86 20.14
N ILE A 457 16.61 2.70 20.17
CA ILE A 457 15.28 2.39 20.70
C ILE A 457 14.26 2.66 19.60
N ARG A 458 13.54 1.61 19.21
CA ARG A 458 12.37 1.73 18.33
C ARG A 458 11.13 1.93 19.18
N VAL A 459 10.43 3.06 19.04
CA VAL A 459 9.26 3.36 19.89
C VAL A 459 8.19 4.17 19.16
N ASP A 460 6.92 3.76 19.34
CA ASP A 460 5.77 4.37 18.67
C ASP A 460 5.63 5.89 18.89
N VAL A 461 5.16 6.58 17.83
CA VAL A 461 5.01 8.03 17.82
C VAL A 461 4.01 8.49 18.89
N GLY A 462 4.47 9.34 19.80
CA GLY A 462 3.66 9.86 20.90
C GLY A 462 3.85 9.16 22.25
N ALA A 463 4.68 8.13 22.34
CA ALA A 463 4.99 7.44 23.60
C ALA A 463 5.60 8.37 24.67
N GLY A 464 6.44 9.32 24.25
CA GLY A 464 7.12 10.27 25.13
C GLY A 464 8.65 10.28 25.03
N LYS A 465 9.23 9.63 24.00
CA LYS A 465 10.68 9.46 23.75
C LYS A 465 11.53 10.68 24.13
N THR A 466 11.20 11.85 23.58
CA THR A 466 11.95 13.09 23.78
C THR A 466 11.86 13.62 25.22
N ARG A 467 10.70 13.52 25.89
CA ARG A 467 10.55 13.92 27.31
C ARG A 467 11.27 12.95 28.26
N ALA A 468 11.31 11.66 27.95
CA ALA A 468 12.13 10.70 28.70
C ALA A 468 13.62 11.05 28.58
N ALA A 469 14.12 11.20 27.34
CA ALA A 469 15.51 11.57 27.06
C ALA A 469 15.93 12.87 27.78
N TYR A 470 15.10 13.92 27.75
CA TYR A 470 15.42 15.18 28.43
C TYR A 470 15.45 15.10 29.96
N ARG A 471 14.61 14.27 30.59
CA ARG A 471 14.69 14.08 32.06
C ARG A 471 16.02 13.44 32.48
N TYR A 472 16.50 12.44 31.74
CA TYR A 472 17.79 11.80 32.02
C TYR A 472 18.97 12.68 31.61
N ALA A 473 18.87 13.42 30.50
CA ALA A 473 19.87 14.42 30.11
C ALA A 473 20.05 15.52 31.18
N ALA A 474 18.95 16.06 31.73
CA ALA A 474 18.99 17.03 32.81
C ALA A 474 19.65 16.48 34.08
N ARG A 475 19.26 15.27 34.52
CA ARG A 475 19.90 14.56 35.66
C ARG A 475 21.41 14.36 35.45
N ARG A 476 21.82 13.92 34.25
CA ARG A 476 23.24 13.69 33.92
C ARG A 476 24.02 15.01 33.92
N LEU A 477 23.46 16.08 33.36
CA LEU A 477 24.07 17.41 33.38
C LEU A 477 24.18 17.98 34.80
N GLU A 478 23.15 17.86 35.64
CA GLU A 478 23.18 18.26 37.06
C GLU A 478 24.34 17.56 37.81
N ALA A 479 24.48 16.24 37.64
CA ALA A 479 25.56 15.46 38.23
C ALA A 479 26.94 15.89 37.69
N MET A 480 27.06 16.10 36.37
CA MET A 480 28.30 16.58 35.73
C MET A 480 28.74 17.95 36.25
N ARG A 481 27.81 18.92 36.35
CA ARG A 481 28.11 20.26 36.87
C ARG A 481 28.50 20.23 38.35
N THR A 482 27.89 19.34 39.14
CA THR A 482 28.27 19.10 40.54
C THR A 482 29.69 18.53 40.65
N ALA A 483 30.10 17.66 39.72
CA ALA A 483 31.46 17.13 39.60
C ALA A 483 32.46 18.09 38.91
N GLY A 484 32.06 19.32 38.56
CA GLY A 484 32.91 20.29 37.86
C GLY A 484 33.15 20.01 36.36
N ASP A 485 32.51 18.98 35.81
CA ASP A 485 32.57 18.63 34.39
C ASP A 485 31.81 19.68 33.55
N LYS A 486 32.47 20.18 32.50
CA LYS A 486 31.99 21.27 31.62
C LYS A 486 31.56 20.77 30.24
N ARG A 487 31.61 19.46 29.97
CA ARG A 487 31.10 18.86 28.73
C ARG A 487 29.60 19.13 28.57
N VAL A 488 29.14 19.14 27.32
CA VAL A 488 27.73 19.38 26.94
C VAL A 488 27.05 18.08 26.49
N ILE A 489 25.73 18.07 26.53
CA ILE A 489 24.92 17.08 25.81
C ILE A 489 24.54 17.68 24.45
N VAL A 490 24.55 16.86 23.40
CA VAL A 490 24.03 17.26 22.08
C VAL A 490 22.78 16.48 21.76
N PHE A 491 21.76 17.16 21.26
CA PHE A 491 20.51 16.59 20.80
C PHE A 491 20.33 16.93 19.31
N SER A 492 20.14 15.94 18.45
CA SER A 492 20.08 16.11 17.00
C SER A 492 18.67 15.89 16.49
N VAL A 493 18.19 16.77 15.61
CA VAL A 493 16.81 16.78 15.08
C VAL A 493 16.79 17.10 13.58
N PRO A 494 15.72 16.72 12.84
CA PRO A 494 15.65 16.95 11.39
C PRO A 494 15.39 18.41 10.98
N THR A 495 14.78 19.26 11.83
CA THR A 495 14.43 20.64 11.44
C THR A 495 14.69 21.69 12.52
N HIS A 496 14.99 22.92 12.10
CA HIS A 496 15.18 24.05 13.01
C HIS A 496 13.89 24.47 13.76
N LYS A 497 12.71 24.29 13.16
CA LYS A 497 11.42 24.57 13.85
C LYS A 497 11.25 23.63 15.05
N LEU A 498 11.43 22.33 14.82
CA LEU A 498 11.44 21.34 15.89
C LEU A 498 12.51 21.66 16.92
N ALA A 499 13.72 22.08 16.50
CA ALA A 499 14.78 22.44 17.43
C ALA A 499 14.37 23.56 18.41
N ASP A 500 13.64 24.58 17.97
CA ASP A 500 13.14 25.66 18.85
C ASP A 500 12.11 25.16 19.86
N GLU A 501 11.14 24.36 19.41
CA GLU A 501 10.11 23.73 20.25
C GLU A 501 10.76 22.83 21.31
N GLN A 502 11.79 22.06 20.92
CA GLN A 502 12.51 21.16 21.81
C GLN A 502 13.45 21.88 22.79
N ALA A 503 14.05 23.02 22.41
CA ALA A 503 14.85 23.83 23.34
C ALA A 503 13.98 24.42 24.44
N GLN A 504 12.77 24.87 24.09
CA GLN A 504 11.77 25.34 25.06
C GLN A 504 11.33 24.20 25.99
N LEU A 505 11.10 23.00 25.47
CA LEU A 505 10.76 21.82 26.28
C LEU A 505 11.87 21.44 27.27
N PHE A 506 13.14 21.42 26.86
CA PHE A 506 14.24 21.13 27.79
C PHE A 506 14.34 22.22 28.87
N ASN A 507 14.24 23.50 28.49
CA ASN A 507 14.30 24.61 29.43
C ASN A 507 13.14 24.59 30.45
N SER A 508 11.93 24.18 30.04
CA SER A 508 10.82 23.99 30.99
C SER A 508 11.06 22.82 31.94
N ILE A 509 11.57 21.68 31.46
CA ILE A 509 11.95 20.54 32.31
C ILE A 509 13.07 20.91 33.29
N ALA A 510 14.04 21.72 32.89
CA ALA A 510 15.08 22.23 33.79
C ALA A 510 14.49 23.15 34.88
N ALA A 511 13.57 24.05 34.50
CA ALA A 511 12.88 24.94 35.43
C ALA A 511 11.96 24.19 36.40
N GLU A 512 11.19 23.19 35.95
CA GLU A 512 10.39 22.26 36.78
C GLU A 512 11.24 21.58 37.86
N ARG A 513 12.54 21.38 37.60
CA ARG A 513 13.51 20.77 38.53
C ARG A 513 14.24 21.77 39.43
N GLY A 514 13.97 23.07 39.32
CA GLY A 514 14.74 24.13 39.99
C GLY A 514 16.19 24.28 39.47
N SER A 515 16.47 23.72 38.30
CA SER A 515 17.81 23.64 37.71
C SER A 515 18.12 24.88 36.87
N ARG A 516 19.39 25.29 36.84
CA ARG A 516 19.87 26.43 36.03
C ARG A 516 20.41 26.03 34.65
N LEU A 517 20.19 24.76 34.25
CA LEU A 517 20.62 24.25 32.95
C LEU A 517 19.92 24.97 31.80
N THR A 518 20.64 25.17 30.69
CA THR A 518 20.12 25.85 29.51
C THR A 518 20.31 25.04 28.23
N ALA A 519 19.28 25.02 27.37
CA ALA A 519 19.35 24.55 26.00
C ALA A 519 19.38 25.70 25.00
N GLN A 520 20.17 25.56 23.93
CA GLN A 520 20.18 26.47 22.78
C GLN A 520 20.23 25.72 21.44
N VAL A 521 19.70 26.34 20.39
CA VAL A 521 19.69 25.81 19.02
C VAL A 521 20.89 26.34 18.24
N TRP A 522 21.67 25.43 17.66
CA TRP A 522 22.75 25.79 16.74
C TRP A 522 22.23 25.90 15.30
N ARG A 523 22.44 27.05 14.66
CA ARG A 523 21.89 27.36 13.33
C ARG A 523 22.96 27.52 12.26
N GLY A 524 22.64 27.09 11.04
CA GLY A 524 23.48 27.35 9.87
C GLY A 524 23.55 28.85 9.49
N MET A 525 24.63 29.26 8.80
CA MET A 525 24.85 30.67 8.38
C MET A 525 23.71 31.26 7.54
N SER A 526 23.00 30.43 6.77
CA SER A 526 21.88 30.82 5.90
C SER A 526 20.50 30.60 6.51
N ALA A 527 20.41 30.18 7.78
CA ALA A 527 19.14 30.10 8.50
C ALA A 527 18.66 31.53 8.87
N PRO A 528 17.34 31.73 9.08
CA PRO A 528 16.83 32.96 9.69
C PRO A 528 17.47 33.24 11.05
N ASP A 529 17.75 34.52 11.32
CA ASP A 529 18.34 35.03 12.57
C ASP A 529 17.24 35.23 13.63
N PRO A 530 17.13 34.38 14.67
CA PRO A 530 15.99 34.39 15.60
C PRO A 530 15.93 35.63 16.50
N ASP A 531 17.06 36.34 16.63
CA ASP A 531 17.20 37.57 17.44
C ASP A 531 16.81 38.82 16.64
N HIS A 532 16.46 38.70 15.36
CA HIS A 532 16.09 39.82 14.51
C HIS A 532 14.56 40.01 14.45
N ALA A 533 14.11 41.27 14.28
CA ALA A 533 12.70 41.63 14.39
C ALA A 533 11.79 40.93 13.36
N ASP A 534 12.29 40.62 12.16
CA ASP A 534 11.55 39.93 11.09
C ASP A 534 11.44 38.41 11.30
N ALA A 535 12.16 37.83 12.27
CA ALA A 535 12.18 36.37 12.47
C ALA A 535 10.80 35.78 12.74
N ARG A 536 10.00 36.53 13.52
CA ARG A 536 8.66 36.16 13.99
C ARG A 536 7.53 36.75 13.14
N ASP A 537 7.84 37.54 12.11
CA ASP A 537 6.83 38.09 11.21
C ASP A 537 6.34 37.00 10.23
N PRO A 538 5.04 36.62 10.26
CA PRO A 538 4.50 35.63 9.32
C PRO A 538 4.25 36.18 7.92
N ALA A 539 4.21 37.51 7.73
CA ALA A 539 4.04 38.13 6.42
C ALA A 539 5.33 38.08 5.57
N ILE A 540 6.49 37.96 6.23
CA ILE A 540 7.80 37.88 5.57
C ILE A 540 8.14 36.42 5.31
N ALA A 541 8.18 36.01 4.03
CA ALA A 541 8.58 34.66 3.64
C ALA A 541 10.01 34.34 4.12
N ASP A 542 10.26 33.13 4.63
CA ASP A 542 11.55 32.73 5.23
C ASP A 542 12.78 32.96 4.33
N LYS A 543 12.62 32.96 3.00
CA LYS A 543 13.68 33.31 2.05
C LYS A 543 14.13 34.78 2.17
N LEU A 544 13.20 35.69 2.46
CA LEU A 544 13.42 37.14 2.62
C LEU A 544 13.83 37.51 4.05
N LYS A 545 13.48 36.71 5.06
CA LYS A 545 13.91 36.93 6.45
C LYS A 545 15.42 37.05 6.56
N THR A 546 15.86 37.94 7.43
CA THR A 546 17.24 38.21 7.78
C THR A 546 17.97 36.96 8.24
N LYS A 547 19.24 36.81 7.83
CA LYS A 547 20.02 35.57 8.02
C LYS A 547 21.03 35.68 9.16
N MET A 548 21.33 34.52 9.76
CA MET A 548 22.38 34.38 10.79
C MET A 548 23.70 35.01 10.36
N CYS A 549 24.10 34.86 9.09
CA CYS A 549 25.22 35.58 8.50
C CYS A 549 24.74 36.75 7.63
N ARG A 550 25.26 37.96 7.89
CA ARG A 550 24.96 39.18 7.12
C ARG A 550 25.80 39.33 5.83
N ASN A 551 26.79 38.46 5.61
CA ASN A 551 27.65 38.47 4.42
C ASN A 551 27.76 37.05 3.84
N LEU A 552 26.66 36.58 3.25
CA LEU A 552 26.60 35.24 2.63
C LEU A 552 27.46 35.14 1.36
N GLU A 553 27.74 36.25 0.68
CA GLU A 553 28.62 36.24 -0.51
C GLU A 553 30.07 35.91 -0.17
N ALA A 554 30.61 36.50 0.91
CA ALA A 554 31.96 36.13 1.38
C ALA A 554 32.03 34.66 1.84
N VAL A 555 30.95 34.16 2.46
CA VAL A 555 30.81 32.74 2.83
C VAL A 555 30.75 31.85 1.60
N ALA A 556 30.01 32.25 0.55
CA ALA A 556 29.92 31.51 -0.70
C ALA A 556 31.28 31.42 -1.40
N ALA A 557 31.99 32.54 -1.54
CA ALA A 557 33.33 32.60 -2.12
C ALA A 557 34.33 31.69 -1.36
N ALA A 558 34.29 31.70 -0.02
CA ALA A 558 35.15 30.82 0.80
C ALA A 558 34.81 29.33 0.60
N ARG A 559 33.52 28.97 0.48
CA ARG A 559 33.07 27.60 0.21
C ARG A 559 33.43 27.12 -1.20
N GLU A 560 33.27 27.97 -2.21
CA GLU A 560 33.64 27.68 -3.59
C GLU A 560 35.15 27.46 -3.73
N ALA A 561 35.95 28.28 -3.04
CA ALA A 561 37.39 28.11 -2.91
C ALA A 561 37.82 26.91 -2.04
N GLY A 562 36.91 26.24 -1.30
CA GLY A 562 37.25 25.11 -0.44
C GLY A 562 38.07 25.46 0.81
N VAL A 563 38.08 26.72 1.25
CA VAL A 563 38.87 27.21 2.40
C VAL A 563 38.01 27.35 3.67
N ASP A 564 38.66 27.44 4.84
CA ASP A 564 37.95 27.66 6.10
C ASP A 564 37.21 29.00 6.12
N VAL A 565 35.88 28.94 6.17
CA VAL A 565 34.99 30.10 6.14
C VAL A 565 35.25 31.04 7.33
N GLN A 566 35.69 30.52 8.48
CA GLN A 566 35.93 31.35 9.65
C GLN A 566 37.15 32.26 9.47
N GLN A 567 38.27 31.76 8.95
CA GLN A 567 39.43 32.58 8.58
C GLN A 567 39.16 33.43 7.34
N ALA A 568 38.55 32.85 6.30
CA ALA A 568 38.39 33.49 4.99
C ALA A 568 37.37 34.64 4.96
N ALA A 569 36.23 34.48 5.65
CA ALA A 569 35.11 35.42 5.56
C ALA A 569 34.80 36.14 6.88
N CYS A 570 35.13 35.56 8.04
CA CYS A 570 34.64 36.06 9.33
C CYS A 570 35.68 36.79 10.18
N ARG A 571 36.81 36.15 10.50
CA ARG A 571 37.90 36.70 11.33
C ARG A 571 39.20 35.94 11.11
N LYS A 572 40.24 36.61 10.60
CA LYS A 572 41.61 36.10 10.46
C LYS A 572 42.50 36.73 11.54
N LYS A 573 43.33 35.94 12.22
CA LYS A 573 44.34 36.45 13.17
C LYS A 573 45.73 35.99 12.75
N GLU A 574 46.58 36.94 12.38
CA GLU A 574 48.00 36.70 12.13
C GLU A 574 48.82 36.82 13.41
N LYS A 575 49.97 36.15 13.46
CA LYS A 575 50.86 36.16 14.63
C LYS A 575 51.47 37.56 14.80
N GLY A 576 51.19 38.22 15.92
CA GLY A 576 51.69 39.56 16.22
C GLY A 576 50.89 40.73 15.63
N LYS A 577 49.76 40.48 14.95
CA LYS A 577 48.86 41.53 14.46
C LYS A 577 47.48 41.44 15.11
N ASP A 578 46.75 42.55 15.06
CA ASP A 578 45.34 42.57 15.43
C ASP A 578 44.48 41.74 14.45
N PRO A 579 43.39 41.11 14.95
CA PRO A 579 42.57 40.23 14.15
C PRO A 579 41.67 41.02 13.19
N VAL A 580 41.90 40.88 11.89
CA VAL A 580 41.02 41.44 10.85
C VAL A 580 39.67 40.71 10.91
N CYS A 581 38.58 41.47 11.03
CA CYS A 581 37.22 40.95 11.19
C CYS A 581 36.31 41.44 10.06
N CYS A 582 35.26 40.66 9.76
CA CYS A 582 34.19 41.07 8.85
C CYS A 582 33.49 42.35 9.38
N PRO A 583 33.05 43.30 8.53
CA PRO A 583 32.33 44.50 8.98
C PRO A 583 31.14 44.19 9.91
N PHE A 584 30.39 43.13 9.61
CA PHE A 584 29.21 42.71 10.38
C PHE A 584 29.54 41.79 11.57
N TYR A 585 30.82 41.58 11.92
CA TYR A 585 31.25 40.53 12.88
C TYR A 585 30.69 40.70 14.31
N ALA A 586 30.36 41.93 14.71
CA ALA A 586 29.79 42.22 16.03
C ALA A 586 28.28 41.89 16.12
N GLU A 587 27.53 42.17 15.06
CA GLU A 587 26.06 42.07 15.04
C GLU A 587 25.52 40.78 14.41
N CYS A 588 26.34 40.09 13.61
CA CYS A 588 26.06 38.80 12.96
C CYS A 588 25.62 37.71 13.96
N GLY A 589 24.37 37.25 13.84
CA GLY A 589 23.80 36.16 14.65
C GLY A 589 24.67 34.89 14.69
N TYR A 590 25.29 34.53 13.57
CA TYR A 590 26.20 33.38 13.51
C TYR A 590 27.46 33.55 14.37
N GLN A 591 27.96 34.78 14.58
CA GLN A 591 29.09 35.02 15.48
C GLN A 591 28.64 35.28 16.92
N LYS A 592 27.40 35.72 17.14
CA LYS A 592 26.75 35.76 18.46
C LYS A 592 26.57 34.35 19.05
N GLN A 593 25.98 33.40 18.30
CA GLN A 593 25.78 32.02 18.80
C GLN A 593 27.12 31.35 19.16
N ARG A 594 28.22 31.66 18.46
CA ARG A 594 29.56 31.13 18.76
C ARG A 594 30.16 31.62 20.09
N ARG A 595 29.59 32.65 20.69
CA ARG A 595 29.96 33.18 22.02
C ARG A 595 28.99 32.75 23.11
N ALA A 596 27.81 32.25 22.72
CA ALA A 596 26.83 31.73 23.65
C ALA A 596 27.30 30.42 24.28
N LYS A 597 26.74 30.11 25.45
CA LYS A 597 27.00 28.88 26.19
C LYS A 597 25.67 28.24 26.54
N ALA A 598 25.62 26.93 26.41
CA ALA A 598 24.49 26.09 26.78
C ALA A 598 25.02 24.79 27.39
N ASP A 599 24.20 24.15 28.22
CA ASP A 599 24.50 22.83 28.77
C ASP A 599 24.05 21.71 27.83
N LEU A 600 22.98 21.97 27.08
CA LEU A 600 22.47 21.14 25.99
C LEU A 600 22.42 21.94 24.68
N TRP A 601 22.97 21.39 23.61
CA TRP A 601 22.91 21.99 22.28
C TRP A 601 22.01 21.18 21.37
N ILE A 602 21.04 21.84 20.72
CA ILE A 602 20.19 21.23 19.71
C ILE A 602 20.73 21.56 18.32
N VAL A 603 20.98 20.53 17.51
CA VAL A 603 21.66 20.66 16.21
C VAL A 603 20.88 19.96 15.08
N PRO A 604 20.94 20.43 13.83
CA PRO A 604 20.38 19.68 12.70
C PRO A 604 21.20 18.41 12.42
N HIS A 605 20.55 17.33 11.97
CA HIS A 605 21.18 16.05 11.62
C HIS A 605 22.39 16.18 10.68
N ASP A 606 22.28 17.01 9.64
CA ASP A 606 23.37 17.34 8.70
C ASP A 606 24.72 17.64 9.37
N LEU A 607 24.70 18.21 10.58
CA LEU A 607 25.90 18.65 11.28
C LEU A 607 26.75 17.48 11.80
N LEU A 608 26.17 16.29 12.01
CA LEU A 608 26.86 15.07 12.46
C LEU A 608 27.89 14.55 11.44
N PHE A 609 27.69 14.87 10.17
CA PHE A 609 28.56 14.49 9.05
C PHE A 609 29.60 15.57 8.69
N LEU A 610 29.54 16.71 9.40
CA LEU A 610 30.46 17.83 9.30
C LEU A 610 31.37 17.91 10.54
N SER A 611 32.48 18.62 10.41
CA SER A 611 33.39 18.85 11.55
C SER A 611 32.67 19.61 12.67
N LYS A 612 32.66 19.03 13.89
CA LYS A 612 31.99 19.64 15.06
C LYS A 612 32.48 21.08 15.29
N PRO A 613 31.58 22.08 15.33
CA PRO A 613 31.96 23.45 15.65
C PRO A 613 32.63 23.55 17.03
N THR A 614 33.83 24.13 17.09
CA THR A 614 34.61 24.24 18.33
C THR A 614 33.92 25.02 19.45
N ALA A 615 32.99 25.91 19.11
CA ALA A 615 32.22 26.69 20.08
C ALA A 615 31.20 25.86 20.90
N LEU A 616 30.82 24.66 20.44
CA LEU A 616 29.96 23.75 21.21
C LEU A 616 30.66 23.15 22.43
N GLY A 617 32.00 23.23 22.49
CA GLY A 617 32.80 22.58 23.53
C GLY A 617 32.99 21.08 23.32
N GLU A 618 33.40 20.37 24.36
CA GLU A 618 33.49 18.92 24.41
C GLU A 618 32.11 18.31 24.66
N VAL A 619 31.78 17.23 23.95
CA VAL A 619 30.47 16.56 24.04
C VAL A 619 30.63 15.31 24.91
N ALA A 620 29.75 15.11 25.88
CA ALA A 620 29.73 13.91 26.71
C ALA A 620 28.90 12.79 26.10
N LEU A 621 27.77 13.13 25.46
CA LEU A 621 26.88 12.18 24.79
C LEU A 621 26.05 12.88 23.70
N LEU A 622 25.61 12.08 22.74
CA LEU A 622 24.76 12.48 21.62
C LEU A 622 23.40 11.77 21.73
N ILE A 623 22.32 12.49 21.48
CA ILE A 623 20.99 11.91 21.30
C ILE A 623 20.52 12.31 19.91
N VAL A 624 20.01 11.37 19.11
CA VAL A 624 19.45 11.60 17.78
C VAL A 624 17.97 11.24 17.83
N ASP A 625 17.10 12.19 17.50
CA ASP A 625 15.64 12.01 17.50
C ASP A 625 15.08 12.11 16.08
N GLU A 626 14.26 11.12 15.72
CA GLU A 626 13.93 10.74 14.32
C GLU A 626 15.15 10.21 13.53
N SER A 627 14.89 9.69 12.32
CA SER A 627 15.89 9.04 11.48
C SER A 627 16.81 10.02 10.73
N CYS A 628 18.13 9.85 10.87
CA CYS A 628 19.15 10.70 10.24
C CYS A 628 20.03 10.00 9.17
N TRP A 629 19.78 8.73 8.81
CA TRP A 629 20.68 7.98 7.91
C TRP A 629 20.76 8.59 6.50
N ALA A 630 19.72 9.27 6.02
CA ALA A 630 19.73 9.86 4.68
C ALA A 630 20.60 11.13 4.60
N ASP A 631 20.77 11.86 5.71
CA ASP A 631 21.47 13.15 5.76
C ASP A 631 22.99 13.00 5.54
N GLY A 632 23.54 11.81 5.79
CA GLY A 632 24.93 11.50 5.50
C GLY A 632 25.23 11.22 4.02
N LEU A 633 24.22 11.07 3.16
CA LEU A 633 24.41 10.67 1.76
C LEU A 633 24.79 11.83 0.82
N GLU A 634 25.61 11.54 -0.19
CA GLU A 634 26.08 12.49 -1.19
C GLU A 634 25.93 11.96 -2.62
N GLY A 635 25.33 12.75 -3.53
CA GLY A 635 25.19 12.38 -4.95
C GLY A 635 24.15 11.29 -5.24
N ALA A 636 23.44 10.78 -4.22
CA ALA A 636 22.32 9.85 -4.37
C ALA A 636 21.01 10.55 -4.79
N ASN A 637 20.82 11.79 -4.32
CA ASN A 637 19.67 12.65 -4.58
C ASN A 637 19.92 13.56 -5.79
N GLY A 638 18.98 13.59 -6.74
CA GLY A 638 19.06 14.44 -7.94
C GLY A 638 19.80 13.80 -9.12
N ARG A 639 20.34 14.64 -10.03
CA ARG A 639 21.22 14.18 -11.14
C ARG A 639 22.56 13.72 -10.52
N PRO A 640 23.13 12.58 -10.96
CA PRO A 640 24.43 12.13 -10.46
C PRO A 640 25.51 13.19 -10.62
N SER A 641 26.33 13.39 -9.59
CA SER A 641 27.57 14.16 -9.73
C SER A 641 28.62 13.32 -10.45
N GLY A 642 29.42 13.92 -11.33
CA GLY A 642 30.51 13.22 -12.03
C GLY A 642 31.58 14.17 -12.60
N ILE A 643 32.50 13.58 -13.36
CA ILE A 643 33.47 14.28 -14.23
C ILE A 643 33.54 13.55 -15.58
N ALA A 644 33.97 14.23 -16.65
CA ALA A 644 34.34 13.51 -17.87
C ALA A 644 35.56 12.64 -17.58
N VAL A 645 35.64 11.43 -18.13
CA VAL A 645 36.80 10.54 -17.94
C VAL A 645 38.09 11.25 -18.41
N ASP A 646 38.02 11.97 -19.53
CA ASP A 646 39.12 12.80 -20.06
C ASP A 646 39.55 13.95 -19.14
N ASP A 647 38.76 14.38 -18.15
CA ASP A 647 39.21 15.37 -17.17
C ASP A 647 40.41 14.85 -16.34
N LEU A 648 40.51 13.53 -16.14
CA LEU A 648 41.65 12.92 -15.44
C LEU A 648 42.96 13.02 -16.26
N ARG A 649 42.87 13.16 -17.60
CA ARG A 649 44.04 13.33 -18.49
C ARG A 649 44.62 14.75 -18.47
N LYS A 650 43.89 15.74 -17.94
CA LYS A 650 44.31 17.14 -18.00
C LYS A 650 45.64 17.32 -17.23
N PRO A 651 46.67 17.93 -17.84
CA PRO A 651 47.98 18.09 -17.22
C PRO A 651 47.88 19.07 -16.06
N ASP A 652 48.18 18.58 -14.86
CA ASP A 652 48.06 19.31 -13.61
C ASP A 652 49.44 19.53 -12.97
N ARG A 653 49.51 20.38 -11.94
CA ARG A 653 50.74 20.62 -11.17
C ARG A 653 50.43 20.61 -9.69
N ILE A 654 51.29 19.94 -8.91
CA ILE A 654 51.35 20.14 -7.46
C ILE A 654 52.36 21.24 -7.22
N LEU A 655 51.95 22.29 -6.49
CA LEU A 655 52.78 23.47 -6.21
C LEU A 655 53.07 23.56 -4.70
N THR A 656 54.19 24.20 -4.37
CA THR A 656 54.47 24.75 -3.03
C THR A 656 53.65 26.02 -2.79
N ALA A 657 53.64 26.53 -1.55
CA ALA A 657 53.00 27.81 -1.23
C ALA A 657 53.63 28.98 -2.01
N GLU A 658 54.91 28.85 -2.34
CA GLU A 658 55.71 29.79 -3.14
C GLU A 658 55.53 29.60 -4.66
N GLY A 659 54.63 28.71 -5.10
CA GLY A 659 54.33 28.46 -6.51
C GLY A 659 55.33 27.59 -7.27
N VAL A 660 56.38 27.08 -6.61
CA VAL A 660 57.36 26.16 -7.21
C VAL A 660 56.73 24.78 -7.41
N GLN A 661 56.86 24.21 -8.60
CA GLN A 661 56.31 22.89 -8.93
C GLN A 661 57.07 21.75 -8.24
N LEU A 662 56.32 20.90 -7.54
CA LEU A 662 56.81 19.66 -6.94
C LEU A 662 56.78 18.55 -8.01
N LYS A 663 57.87 18.45 -8.77
CA LYS A 663 57.94 17.59 -9.96
C LYS A 663 57.69 16.11 -9.64
N ILE A 664 58.36 15.55 -8.65
CA ILE A 664 58.27 14.12 -8.30
C ILE A 664 56.82 13.74 -7.96
N GLU A 665 56.17 14.52 -7.08
CA GLU A 665 54.78 14.26 -6.71
C GLU A 665 53.78 14.53 -7.85
N THR A 666 54.07 15.49 -8.74
CA THR A 666 53.27 15.74 -9.94
C THR A 666 53.35 14.55 -10.90
N ASP A 667 54.56 14.10 -11.23
CA ASP A 667 54.81 12.96 -12.12
C ASP A 667 54.19 11.67 -11.54
N ARG A 668 54.26 11.48 -10.21
CA ARG A 668 53.63 10.36 -9.50
C ARG A 668 52.09 10.41 -9.53
N LEU A 669 51.48 11.58 -9.38
CA LEU A 669 50.03 11.73 -9.50
C LEU A 669 49.56 11.46 -10.95
N HIS A 670 50.30 11.96 -11.95
CA HIS A 670 50.01 11.68 -13.35
C HIS A 670 50.11 10.18 -13.67
N TYR A 671 51.11 9.48 -13.14
CA TYR A 671 51.21 8.03 -13.23
C TYR A 671 49.96 7.34 -12.66
N LEU A 672 49.57 7.65 -11.42
CA LEU A 672 48.42 7.01 -10.77
C LEU A 672 47.11 7.28 -11.54
N ARG A 673 46.89 8.52 -12.02
CA ARG A 673 45.77 8.85 -12.89
C ARG A 673 45.77 8.09 -14.22
N ALA A 674 46.92 7.90 -14.85
CA ALA A 674 47.03 7.10 -16.06
C ALA A 674 46.57 5.65 -15.82
N ARG A 675 47.00 5.03 -14.71
CA ARG A 675 46.55 3.67 -14.34
C ARG A 675 45.04 3.60 -14.10
N LEU A 676 44.45 4.59 -13.42
CA LEU A 676 42.99 4.68 -13.26
C LEU A 676 42.29 4.84 -14.62
N LEU A 677 42.80 5.69 -15.50
CA LEU A 677 42.28 5.88 -16.84
C LEU A 677 42.33 4.58 -17.66
N ASP A 678 43.44 3.84 -17.63
CA ASP A 678 43.57 2.56 -18.34
C ASP A 678 42.49 1.56 -17.87
N CYS A 679 42.31 1.43 -16.55
CA CYS A 679 41.26 0.59 -15.94
C CYS A 679 39.83 1.03 -16.29
N LEU A 680 39.60 2.35 -16.48
CA LEU A 680 38.29 2.89 -16.87
C LEU A 680 38.02 2.68 -18.38
N HIS A 681 39.02 2.81 -19.25
CA HIS A 681 38.85 2.55 -20.68
C HIS A 681 38.56 1.07 -20.98
N GLY A 682 39.11 0.14 -20.19
CA GLY A 682 38.87 -1.30 -20.34
C GLY A 682 37.51 -1.79 -19.86
N GLN A 683 36.70 -0.96 -19.19
CA GLN A 683 35.38 -1.33 -18.66
C GLN A 683 34.23 -0.83 -19.54
N GLU A 684 33.09 -1.52 -19.50
CA GLU A 684 31.81 -1.09 -20.10
C GLU A 684 31.09 -0.05 -19.23
N ASP A 685 30.00 0.52 -19.73
CA ASP A 685 29.18 1.48 -18.97
C ASP A 685 28.32 0.77 -17.91
N GLY A 686 28.45 1.24 -16.67
CA GLY A 686 27.84 0.63 -15.49
C GLY A 686 28.67 0.83 -14.22
N PRO A 687 28.25 0.23 -13.10
CA PRO A 687 29.04 0.16 -11.86
C PRO A 687 30.44 -0.41 -12.09
N LEU A 688 31.46 0.19 -11.47
CA LEU A 688 32.85 -0.26 -11.67
C LEU A 688 33.12 -1.62 -11.01
N GLN A 689 33.81 -2.49 -11.74
CA GLN A 689 34.22 -3.82 -11.28
C GLN A 689 35.53 -3.73 -10.49
N ARG A 690 35.60 -4.40 -9.33
CA ARG A 690 36.81 -4.49 -8.51
C ARG A 690 37.93 -5.21 -9.24
N GLU A 691 37.62 -6.34 -9.88
CA GLU A 691 38.59 -7.17 -10.60
C GLU A 691 39.29 -6.39 -11.73
N ALA A 692 38.54 -5.59 -12.50
CA ALA A 692 39.06 -4.74 -13.57
C ALA A 692 39.93 -3.55 -13.09
N MET A 693 40.02 -3.32 -11.78
CA MET A 693 40.93 -2.35 -11.16
C MET A 693 42.14 -3.05 -10.49
N HIS A 694 42.05 -4.36 -10.29
CA HIS A 694 42.98 -5.12 -9.45
C HIS A 694 44.23 -5.53 -10.25
N GLY A 695 45.40 -5.18 -9.73
CA GLY A 695 46.70 -5.45 -10.37
C GLY A 695 47.38 -4.17 -10.90
N ASP A 696 46.59 -3.21 -11.36
CA ASP A 696 47.06 -1.91 -11.85
C ASP A 696 46.99 -0.82 -10.77
N LEU A 697 46.05 -0.96 -9.82
CA LEU A 697 45.86 -0.14 -8.63
C LEU A 697 45.62 -1.02 -7.39
N ASP A 698 45.87 -0.45 -6.20
CA ASP A 698 45.61 -1.06 -4.90
C ASP A 698 45.09 -0.01 -3.89
N HIS A 699 44.68 -0.45 -2.69
CA HIS A 699 44.17 0.47 -1.66
C HIS A 699 45.19 1.54 -1.22
N ALA A 700 46.47 1.18 -1.13
CA ALA A 700 47.53 2.06 -0.65
C ALA A 700 47.89 3.12 -1.70
N ASN A 701 48.02 2.74 -2.97
CA ASN A 701 48.35 3.66 -4.05
C ASN A 701 47.15 4.54 -4.47
N ALA A 702 45.91 4.06 -4.33
CA ALA A 702 44.72 4.92 -4.38
C ALA A 702 44.70 5.94 -3.22
N GLY A 703 45.14 5.53 -2.03
CA GLY A 703 45.32 6.41 -0.87
C GLY A 703 46.47 7.42 -1.00
N GLU A 704 47.52 7.08 -1.77
CA GLU A 704 48.57 8.01 -2.19
C GLU A 704 48.00 9.06 -3.15
N ALA A 705 47.31 8.63 -4.21
CA ALA A 705 46.67 9.52 -5.18
C ALA A 705 45.68 10.49 -4.50
N HIS A 706 44.83 10.00 -3.59
CA HIS A 706 43.92 10.83 -2.81
C HIS A 706 44.65 11.99 -2.09
N LYS A 707 45.78 11.71 -1.42
CA LYS A 707 46.59 12.72 -0.72
C LYS A 707 47.23 13.70 -1.71
N LEU A 708 47.73 13.21 -2.84
CA LEU A 708 48.35 14.02 -3.88
C LEU A 708 47.35 14.97 -4.57
N GLU A 709 46.10 14.55 -4.77
CA GLU A 709 45.04 15.44 -5.26
C GLU A 709 44.76 16.59 -4.28
N TRP A 710 44.60 16.31 -2.98
CA TRP A 710 44.39 17.38 -1.98
C TRP A 710 45.55 18.38 -1.92
N ARG A 711 46.80 17.95 -2.21
CA ARG A 711 47.97 18.85 -2.32
C ARG A 711 47.94 19.77 -3.55
N ARG A 712 47.01 19.60 -4.49
CA ARG A 712 46.79 20.54 -5.61
C ARG A 712 45.93 21.75 -5.25
N LEU A 713 45.25 21.76 -4.09
CA LEU A 713 44.40 22.87 -3.72
C LEU A 713 45.18 24.18 -3.68
N ILE A 714 44.67 25.18 -4.39
CA ILE A 714 45.18 26.55 -4.36
C ILE A 714 44.59 27.22 -3.13
N ASP A 715 45.40 27.77 -2.24
CA ASP A 715 44.92 28.72 -1.23
C ASP A 715 44.86 30.13 -1.88
N PRO A 716 43.67 30.69 -2.14
CA PRO A 716 43.53 32.04 -2.66
C PRO A 716 43.84 33.16 -1.65
N ASP A 717 44.26 32.84 -0.42
CA ASP A 717 44.47 33.79 0.68
C ASP A 717 43.26 34.71 0.86
N LEU A 718 42.07 34.12 1.00
CA LEU A 718 40.88 34.88 1.35
C LEU A 718 40.97 35.33 2.81
N HIS A 719 40.60 36.59 3.06
CA HIS A 719 40.48 37.14 4.41
C HIS A 719 39.38 38.23 4.46
N PRO A 720 38.77 38.49 5.65
CA PRO A 720 37.66 39.44 5.78
C PRO A 720 37.99 40.90 5.45
N GLY A 721 39.28 41.25 5.39
CA GLY A 721 39.74 42.61 5.05
C GLY A 721 39.77 42.92 3.54
N LEU A 722 39.55 41.93 2.67
CA LEU A 722 39.46 42.15 1.23
C LEU A 722 38.17 42.90 0.87
N SER A 723 38.26 43.78 -0.13
CA SER A 723 37.08 44.31 -0.81
C SER A 723 36.32 43.19 -1.53
N GLU A 724 35.08 43.48 -1.94
CA GLU A 724 34.26 42.50 -2.67
C GLU A 724 34.87 42.13 -4.03
N GLN A 725 35.47 43.09 -4.73
CA GLN A 725 36.13 42.87 -6.01
C GLN A 725 37.38 42.01 -5.85
N GLU A 726 38.30 42.36 -4.94
CA GLU A 726 39.50 41.54 -4.67
C GLU A 726 39.13 40.13 -4.19
N ARG A 727 38.07 39.98 -3.39
CA ARG A 727 37.56 38.67 -2.99
C ARG A 727 37.08 37.85 -4.18
N LYS A 728 36.35 38.45 -5.13
CA LYS A 728 35.89 37.80 -6.36
C LYS A 728 37.08 37.44 -7.27
N GLU A 729 38.09 38.29 -7.37
CA GLU A 729 39.31 38.05 -8.16
C GLU A 729 40.17 36.93 -7.56
N ARG A 730 40.41 36.94 -6.24
CA ARG A 730 41.13 35.87 -5.54
C ARG A 730 40.34 34.54 -5.54
N ALA A 731 39.03 34.56 -5.32
CA ALA A 731 38.23 33.32 -5.39
C ALA A 731 38.27 32.67 -6.78
N ARG A 732 38.38 33.46 -7.86
CA ARG A 732 38.56 32.94 -9.23
C ARG A 732 39.87 32.18 -9.43
N SER A 733 40.96 32.50 -8.72
CA SER A 733 42.20 31.70 -8.83
C SER A 733 42.03 30.28 -8.29
N ALA A 734 41.14 30.11 -7.30
CA ALA A 734 40.76 28.83 -6.70
C ALA A 734 39.63 28.10 -7.43
N LYS A 735 39.17 28.55 -8.61
CA LYS A 735 38.04 27.94 -9.35
C LYS A 735 38.24 26.44 -9.64
N GLY A 736 39.49 25.98 -9.75
CA GLY A 736 39.82 24.55 -9.91
C GLY A 736 39.59 23.68 -8.67
N ASN A 737 39.52 24.25 -7.47
CA ASN A 737 39.43 23.50 -6.21
C ASN A 737 38.19 22.61 -6.13
N ALA A 738 37.06 23.04 -6.69
CA ALA A 738 35.84 22.23 -6.76
C ALA A 738 36.02 20.94 -7.60
N GLN A 739 36.86 20.97 -8.64
CA GLN A 739 37.20 19.80 -9.44
C GLN A 739 38.23 18.92 -8.72
N ILE A 740 39.23 19.53 -8.07
CA ILE A 740 40.23 18.83 -7.24
C ILE A 740 39.54 18.00 -6.16
N MET A 741 38.64 18.60 -5.37
CA MET A 741 37.90 17.91 -4.31
C MET A 741 37.04 16.76 -4.86
N ARG A 742 36.49 16.91 -6.07
CA ARG A 742 35.69 15.85 -6.73
C ARG A 742 36.56 14.67 -7.18
N ILE A 743 37.74 14.93 -7.75
CA ILE A 743 38.69 13.88 -8.11
C ILE A 743 39.26 13.18 -6.86
N ALA A 744 39.60 13.93 -5.81
CA ALA A 744 40.00 13.35 -4.53
C ALA A 744 38.90 12.43 -3.95
N ARG A 745 37.62 12.79 -4.09
CA ARG A 745 36.49 11.94 -3.69
C ARG A 745 36.38 10.67 -4.56
N ILE A 746 36.68 10.73 -5.86
CA ILE A 746 36.78 9.53 -6.72
C ILE A 746 37.85 8.58 -6.18
N TRP A 747 39.05 9.08 -5.85
CA TRP A 747 40.08 8.25 -5.23
C TRP A 747 39.63 7.66 -3.88
N SER A 748 38.90 8.41 -3.06
CA SER A 748 38.31 7.88 -1.82
C SER A 748 37.34 6.72 -2.06
N ALA A 749 36.62 6.72 -3.18
CA ALA A 749 35.73 5.63 -3.57
C ALA A 749 36.49 4.45 -4.20
N VAL A 750 37.56 4.70 -4.95
CA VAL A 750 38.49 3.64 -5.43
C VAL A 750 39.16 2.93 -4.25
N MET A 751 39.62 3.68 -3.23
CA MET A 751 40.14 3.09 -1.98
C MET A 751 39.13 2.16 -1.30
N ALA A 752 37.84 2.54 -1.27
CA ALA A 752 36.79 1.74 -0.65
C ALA A 752 36.42 0.49 -1.46
N LEU A 753 36.56 0.53 -2.80
CA LEU A 753 36.43 -0.61 -3.68
C LEU A 753 37.60 -1.61 -3.50
N LEU A 754 38.83 -1.08 -3.42
CA LEU A 754 40.07 -1.88 -3.41
C LEU A 754 40.52 -2.36 -2.02
N ARG A 755 39.93 -1.90 -0.92
CA ARG A 755 40.27 -2.36 0.44
C ARG A 755 40.04 -3.87 0.61
N ASP A 756 40.69 -4.48 1.60
CA ASP A 756 40.40 -5.85 2.01
C ASP A 756 38.93 -5.97 2.44
N GLY A 757 38.21 -6.97 1.91
CA GLY A 757 36.76 -7.10 2.10
C GLY A 757 35.89 -6.01 1.42
N GLY A 758 36.47 -5.15 0.59
CA GLY A 758 35.73 -4.24 -0.30
C GLY A 758 34.82 -4.99 -1.31
N PRO A 759 33.75 -4.35 -1.80
CA PRO A 759 32.75 -4.99 -2.66
C PRO A 759 33.32 -5.41 -4.02
N GLN A 760 32.73 -6.41 -4.65
CA GLN A 760 33.13 -6.82 -6.01
C GLN A 760 32.69 -5.82 -7.09
N VAL A 761 31.57 -5.12 -6.86
CA VAL A 761 31.01 -4.13 -7.77
C VAL A 761 30.73 -2.84 -7.01
N SER A 762 31.23 -1.71 -7.50
CA SER A 762 31.16 -0.42 -6.81
C SER A 762 29.75 0.16 -6.80
N GLY A 763 29.22 0.39 -5.59
CA GLY A 763 28.03 1.21 -5.36
C GLY A 763 28.33 2.70 -5.35
N TRP A 764 29.59 3.14 -5.42
CA TRP A 764 29.93 4.57 -5.36
C TRP A 764 30.40 5.15 -6.70
N LEU A 765 30.91 4.31 -7.62
CA LEU A 765 31.43 4.73 -8.91
C LEU A 765 30.76 3.95 -10.06
N ALA A 766 30.32 4.68 -11.09
CA ALA A 766 29.76 4.08 -12.30
C ALA A 766 30.11 4.91 -13.55
N LEU A 767 30.43 4.24 -14.65
CA LEU A 767 30.61 4.86 -15.97
C LEU A 767 29.27 5.00 -16.68
N ALA A 768 29.10 6.11 -17.39
CA ALA A 768 27.95 6.36 -18.25
C ALA A 768 28.34 7.28 -19.42
N SER A 769 27.83 6.98 -20.61
CA SER A 769 27.92 7.88 -21.77
C SER A 769 26.75 8.87 -21.74
N GLU A 770 27.05 10.15 -21.58
CA GLU A 770 26.06 11.25 -21.63
C GLU A 770 26.43 12.27 -22.70
N PRO A 771 25.47 12.95 -23.35
CA PRO A 771 25.77 14.07 -24.23
C PRO A 771 26.36 15.25 -23.42
N ASP A 772 27.45 15.82 -23.94
CA ASP A 772 28.07 17.05 -23.45
C ASP A 772 27.27 18.31 -23.84
N GLU A 773 27.80 19.49 -23.51
CA GLU A 773 27.16 20.77 -23.81
C GLU A 773 27.01 21.04 -25.32
N ASP A 774 27.85 20.41 -26.17
CA ASP A 774 27.79 20.44 -27.63
C ASP A 774 26.94 19.29 -28.23
N GLY A 775 26.34 18.45 -27.37
CA GLY A 775 25.53 17.29 -27.77
C GLY A 775 26.33 16.05 -28.20
N ARG A 776 27.66 16.03 -28.01
CA ARG A 776 28.52 14.88 -28.32
C ARG A 776 28.54 13.90 -27.15
N MET A 777 28.54 12.61 -27.43
CA MET A 777 28.59 11.61 -26.35
C MET A 777 29.97 11.61 -25.68
N ALA A 778 30.02 12.07 -24.44
CA ALA A 778 31.19 12.05 -23.58
C ALA A 778 31.03 10.97 -22.51
N ARG A 779 32.12 10.27 -22.19
CA ARG A 779 32.11 9.27 -21.12
C ARG A 779 32.32 9.94 -19.77
N VAL A 780 31.36 9.78 -18.87
CA VAL A 780 31.31 10.41 -17.55
C VAL A 780 31.50 9.35 -16.48
N LEU A 781 32.36 9.65 -15.50
CA LEU A 781 32.47 8.88 -14.27
C LEU A 781 31.57 9.51 -13.21
N HIS A 782 30.45 8.87 -12.91
CA HIS A 782 29.54 9.25 -11.85
C HIS A 782 30.04 8.81 -10.48
N ILE A 783 29.84 9.68 -9.50
CA ILE A 783 30.15 9.46 -8.09
C ILE A 783 28.95 9.74 -7.19
N LYS A 784 28.66 8.78 -6.33
CA LYS A 784 27.72 8.85 -5.19
C LYS A 784 28.42 8.29 -3.94
N GLY A 785 27.79 8.34 -2.77
CA GLY A 785 28.37 7.77 -1.54
C GLY A 785 27.85 8.37 -0.25
N ARG A 786 28.63 8.20 0.81
CA ARG A 786 28.28 8.52 2.19
C ARG A 786 29.42 9.26 2.90
N ARG A 787 29.08 10.24 3.73
CA ARG A 787 29.96 10.83 4.76
C ARG A 787 29.78 10.08 6.06
N ASP A 788 30.85 9.61 6.68
CA ASP A 788 30.77 9.01 8.01
C ASP A 788 30.59 10.08 9.11
N VAL A 789 30.08 9.65 10.27
CA VAL A 789 29.95 10.50 11.47
C VAL A 789 31.35 10.95 11.90
N ARG A 790 31.61 12.26 11.90
CA ARG A 790 32.95 12.80 12.12
C ARG A 790 33.41 12.57 13.56
N LYS A 791 34.72 12.38 13.78
CA LYS A 791 35.32 12.06 15.10
C LYS A 791 34.75 12.88 16.27
N GLY A 792 34.54 14.19 16.09
CA GLY A 792 33.98 15.06 17.14
C GLY A 792 32.56 14.73 17.60
N TRP A 793 31.86 13.79 16.95
CA TRP A 793 30.53 13.29 17.29
C TRP A 793 30.54 11.79 17.67
N GLN A 794 31.71 11.14 17.66
CA GLN A 794 31.86 9.74 18.05
C GLN A 794 31.95 9.65 19.58
N VAL A 795 30.79 9.75 20.21
CA VAL A 795 30.56 9.72 21.67
C VAL A 795 29.40 8.76 21.98
N PRO A 796 29.13 8.39 23.25
CA PRO A 796 27.97 7.59 23.61
C PRO A 796 26.70 8.15 22.97
N THR A 797 26.00 7.33 22.19
CA THR A 797 24.92 7.80 21.30
C THR A 797 23.62 7.04 21.55
N LEU A 798 22.52 7.78 21.75
CA LEU A 798 21.16 7.24 21.82
C LEU A 798 20.38 7.62 20.57
N LEU A 799 19.89 6.63 19.82
CA LEU A 799 19.09 6.82 18.61
C LEU A 799 17.61 6.51 18.92
N LEU A 800 16.72 7.49 18.70
CA LEU A 800 15.29 7.43 19.02
C LEU A 800 14.43 7.62 17.76
N ASP A 801 13.88 6.55 17.19
CA ASP A 801 12.99 6.65 16.02
C ASP A 801 11.83 5.63 16.09
N ALA A 802 10.65 6.03 15.61
CA ALA A 802 9.52 5.11 15.42
C ALA A 802 9.73 4.19 14.20
N THR A 803 10.45 4.69 13.18
CA THR A 803 10.78 3.96 11.95
C THR A 803 12.16 3.31 11.95
N MET A 804 12.77 3.13 13.13
CA MET A 804 14.14 2.63 13.29
C MET A 804 14.34 1.28 12.58
N ASP A 805 15.25 1.26 11.61
CA ASP A 805 15.86 0.04 11.08
C ASP A 805 17.38 0.09 11.31
N VAL A 806 17.86 -0.90 12.07
CA VAL A 806 19.27 -1.03 12.47
C VAL A 806 20.19 -1.13 11.26
N GLN A 807 19.74 -1.74 10.16
CA GLN A 807 20.53 -1.93 8.95
C GLN A 807 20.88 -0.60 8.25
N LEU A 808 20.07 0.44 8.47
CA LEU A 808 20.29 1.76 7.86
C LEU A 808 21.21 2.68 8.69
N VAL A 809 21.27 2.45 10.01
CA VAL A 809 22.15 3.22 10.93
C VAL A 809 23.48 2.54 11.22
N ARG A 810 23.55 1.20 11.18
CA ARG A 810 24.79 0.42 11.35
C ARG A 810 25.94 0.81 10.42
N PRO A 811 25.73 1.27 9.17
CA PRO A 811 26.83 1.73 8.32
C PRO A 811 27.52 3.01 8.84
N TYR A 812 26.86 3.77 9.72
CA TYR A 812 27.40 4.95 10.44
C TYR A 812 27.93 4.61 11.84
N TRP A 813 27.23 3.72 12.55
CA TRP A 813 27.57 3.24 13.89
C TRP A 813 27.65 1.70 13.89
N PRO A 814 28.79 1.09 13.53
CA PRO A 814 28.92 -0.37 13.41
C PRO A 814 28.54 -1.15 14.67
N GLN A 815 28.72 -0.54 15.84
CA GLN A 815 28.45 -1.06 17.18
C GLN A 815 27.00 -0.82 17.67
N VAL A 816 26.08 -0.40 16.81
CA VAL A 816 24.69 -0.13 17.21
C VAL A 816 23.93 -1.39 17.64
N GLU A 817 23.28 -1.30 18.80
CA GLU A 817 22.42 -2.32 19.39
C GLU A 817 20.97 -1.82 19.50
N LEU A 818 20.00 -2.63 19.05
CA LEU A 818 18.57 -2.36 19.27
C LEU A 818 18.18 -2.86 20.66
N THR A 819 18.27 -1.96 21.64
CA THR A 819 18.06 -2.27 23.06
C THR A 819 16.59 -2.40 23.46
N ALA A 820 15.68 -1.78 22.70
CA ALA A 820 14.24 -1.92 22.92
C ALA A 820 13.43 -1.67 21.64
N GLU A 821 12.39 -2.48 21.44
CA GLU A 821 11.33 -2.26 20.46
C GLU A 821 9.98 -2.21 21.18
N LEU A 822 9.35 -1.03 21.19
CA LEU A 822 8.25 -0.69 22.08
C LEU A 822 7.04 -0.19 21.28
N LEU A 823 6.08 -1.08 21.06
CA LEU A 823 4.82 -0.76 20.37
C LEU A 823 3.68 -0.55 21.35
N ALA A 824 2.91 0.52 21.14
CA ALA A 824 1.79 0.89 21.99
C ALA A 824 0.45 0.48 21.39
N GLU A 825 -0.49 0.16 22.27
CA GLU A 825 -1.90 0.09 21.94
C GLU A 825 -2.48 1.51 21.73
N ALA A 826 -3.41 1.63 20.79
CA ALA A 826 -4.16 2.84 20.53
C ALA A 826 -5.68 2.53 20.53
N PRO A 827 -6.27 2.14 21.67
CA PRO A 827 -7.64 1.58 21.73
C PRO A 827 -8.73 2.56 21.29
N HIS A 828 -8.45 3.86 21.32
CA HIS A 828 -9.35 4.93 20.89
C HIS A 828 -8.93 5.56 19.54
N GLN A 829 -8.12 4.84 18.75
CA GLN A 829 -7.82 5.16 17.35
C GLN A 829 -8.49 4.13 16.43
N HIS A 830 -9.41 4.59 15.57
CA HIS A 830 -10.12 3.72 14.64
C HIS A 830 -9.60 3.92 13.21
N VAL A 831 -8.80 2.97 12.71
CA VAL A 831 -8.18 3.03 11.38
C VAL A 831 -9.01 2.29 10.35
N ARG A 832 -9.51 3.03 9.34
CA ARG A 832 -10.19 2.50 8.16
C ARG A 832 -9.24 2.60 6.95
N GLN A 833 -9.06 1.52 6.21
CA GLN A 833 -8.12 1.47 5.07
C GLN A 833 -8.79 0.98 3.77
N ILE A 834 -8.51 1.69 2.66
CA ILE A 834 -8.84 1.23 1.31
C ILE A 834 -7.89 0.11 0.87
N VAL A 835 -8.39 -1.05 0.46
CA VAL A 835 -7.56 -2.25 0.19
C VAL A 835 -7.38 -2.60 -1.29
N ASP A 836 -8.11 -1.95 -2.20
CA ASP A 836 -8.16 -2.28 -3.63
C ASP A 836 -7.52 -1.21 -4.55
N ARG A 837 -7.05 -0.07 -3.99
CA ARG A 837 -6.58 1.06 -4.79
C ARG A 837 -5.43 1.84 -4.16
N ALA A 838 -4.33 1.97 -4.89
CA ALA A 838 -3.11 2.65 -4.45
C ALA A 838 -3.23 4.18 -4.31
N LEU A 839 -4.10 4.83 -5.12
CA LEU A 839 -4.14 6.28 -5.34
C LEU A 839 -2.74 6.89 -5.57
N SER A 840 -1.98 6.27 -6.47
CA SER A 840 -0.63 6.74 -6.81
C SER A 840 -0.67 8.10 -7.53
N LYS A 841 0.48 8.79 -7.51
CA LYS A 841 0.68 10.07 -8.21
C LYS A 841 0.20 10.05 -9.67
N SER A 842 0.46 8.98 -10.40
CA SER A 842 0.03 8.82 -11.81
C SER A 842 -1.48 8.70 -12.00
N MET A 843 -2.26 8.53 -10.92
CA MET A 843 -3.73 8.50 -10.94
C MET A 843 -4.38 9.85 -10.58
N ILE A 844 -3.79 10.63 -9.68
CA ILE A 844 -4.43 11.82 -9.07
C ILE A 844 -3.61 13.12 -9.12
N GLU A 845 -2.29 13.06 -9.34
CA GLU A 845 -1.45 14.27 -9.35
C GLU A 845 -1.63 15.05 -10.66
N PRO A 846 -1.93 16.36 -10.62
CA PRO A 846 -2.06 17.17 -11.82
C PRO A 846 -0.76 17.16 -12.63
N MET A 847 -0.92 17.12 -13.95
CA MET A 847 0.16 17.26 -14.93
C MET A 847 0.43 18.74 -15.13
N ASP A 848 1.66 19.11 -15.49
CA ASP A 848 1.93 20.47 -15.98
C ASP A 848 1.36 20.67 -17.39
N ASP A 849 1.32 21.92 -17.85
CA ASP A 849 0.62 22.28 -19.09
C ASP A 849 1.21 21.58 -20.32
N ALA A 850 2.54 21.46 -20.39
CA ALA A 850 3.22 20.77 -21.48
C ALA A 850 2.97 19.25 -21.45
N GLU A 851 3.02 18.62 -20.27
CA GLU A 851 2.65 17.21 -20.12
C GLU A 851 1.18 16.95 -20.48
N ALA A 852 0.28 17.88 -20.14
CA ALA A 852 -1.15 17.79 -20.35
C ALA A 852 -1.54 17.99 -21.82
N GLU A 853 -0.90 18.94 -22.52
CA GLU A 853 -1.04 19.14 -23.97
C GLU A 853 -0.54 17.90 -24.74
N ALA A 854 0.60 17.33 -24.34
CA ALA A 854 1.12 16.11 -24.96
C ALA A 854 0.24 14.86 -24.72
N ARG A 855 -0.54 14.82 -23.62
CA ARG A 855 -1.32 13.62 -23.19
C ARG A 855 -2.69 14.00 -22.59
N PRO A 856 -3.60 14.60 -23.39
CA PRO A 856 -4.83 15.23 -22.89
C PRO A 856 -5.79 14.24 -22.23
N ASP A 857 -5.89 13.00 -22.72
CA ASP A 857 -6.75 11.98 -22.11
C ASP A 857 -6.30 11.56 -20.71
N ILE A 858 -4.98 11.52 -20.47
CA ILE A 858 -4.42 11.21 -19.14
C ILE A 858 -4.71 12.38 -18.21
N ALA A 859 -4.48 13.63 -18.64
CA ALA A 859 -4.77 14.82 -17.86
C ALA A 859 -6.26 14.90 -17.49
N LYS A 860 -7.17 14.68 -18.45
CA LYS A 860 -8.62 14.61 -18.25
C LYS A 860 -9.02 13.52 -17.25
N ARG A 861 -8.42 12.33 -17.34
CA ARG A 861 -8.65 11.21 -16.40
C ARG A 861 -8.16 11.54 -14.99
N ARG A 862 -6.95 12.08 -14.83
CA ARG A 862 -6.42 12.49 -13.52
C ARG A 862 -7.26 13.58 -12.89
N ARG A 863 -7.67 14.60 -13.66
CA ARG A 863 -8.55 15.68 -13.20
C ARG A 863 -9.91 15.14 -12.73
N LYS A 864 -10.49 14.16 -13.42
CA LYS A 864 -11.72 13.47 -12.97
C LYS A 864 -11.48 12.73 -11.65
N ASN A 865 -10.42 11.93 -11.54
CA ASN A 865 -10.10 11.20 -10.31
C ASN A 865 -9.88 12.15 -9.12
N LEU A 866 -9.14 13.23 -9.32
CA LEU A 866 -8.85 14.21 -8.27
C LEU A 866 -10.12 14.94 -7.80
N ARG A 867 -11.07 15.23 -8.70
CA ARG A 867 -12.39 15.73 -8.32
C ARG A 867 -13.18 14.71 -7.50
N THR A 868 -13.14 13.43 -7.88
CA THR A 868 -13.78 12.34 -7.10
C THR A 868 -13.20 12.30 -5.69
N VAL A 869 -11.87 12.38 -5.56
CA VAL A 869 -11.18 12.43 -4.26
C VAL A 869 -11.57 13.70 -3.47
N HIS A 870 -11.60 14.88 -4.09
CA HIS A 870 -12.04 16.13 -3.44
C HIS A 870 -13.45 16.01 -2.86
N ALA A 871 -14.41 15.43 -3.59
CA ALA A 871 -15.76 15.21 -3.09
C ALA A 871 -15.80 14.21 -1.92
N ILE A 872 -15.03 13.12 -1.98
CA ILE A 872 -14.88 12.18 -0.86
C ILE A 872 -14.34 12.90 0.38
N LEU A 873 -13.26 13.68 0.24
CA LEU A 873 -12.66 14.45 1.33
C LEU A 873 -13.65 15.44 1.95
N CYS A 874 -14.40 16.17 1.11
CA CYS A 874 -15.45 17.11 1.52
C CYS A 874 -16.62 16.44 2.26
N ARG A 875 -16.97 15.20 1.93
CA ARG A 875 -18.00 14.41 2.62
C ARG A 875 -17.46 13.87 3.95
N GLU A 876 -16.31 13.19 3.92
CA GLU A 876 -15.73 12.58 5.12
C GLU A 876 -15.36 13.62 6.18
N ALA A 877 -14.85 14.80 5.80
CA ALA A 877 -14.51 15.85 6.75
C ALA A 877 -15.74 16.49 7.43
N ARG A 878 -16.88 16.61 6.73
CA ARG A 878 -18.12 17.15 7.31
C ARG A 878 -18.73 16.24 8.38
N ARG A 879 -18.51 14.92 8.32
CA ARG A 879 -18.95 13.97 9.37
C ARG A 879 -18.38 14.25 10.77
N TYR A 880 -17.28 15.01 10.86
CA TYR A 880 -16.62 15.32 12.11
C TYR A 880 -16.76 16.79 12.52
N ALA A 881 -17.50 17.61 11.77
CA ALA A 881 -17.73 19.01 12.12
C ALA A 881 -18.49 19.12 13.46
N PRO A 882 -18.15 20.08 14.34
CA PRO A 882 -17.16 21.16 14.17
C PRO A 882 -15.70 20.75 14.48
N GLY A 883 -15.43 19.50 14.86
CA GLY A 883 -14.08 19.02 15.19
C GLY A 883 -13.10 19.08 14.02
N ARG A 884 -11.84 19.43 14.33
CA ARG A 884 -10.74 19.60 13.36
C ARG A 884 -10.42 18.30 12.61
N VAL A 885 -10.20 18.40 11.30
CA VAL A 885 -9.82 17.28 10.42
C VAL A 885 -8.53 17.62 9.69
N LEU A 886 -7.50 16.77 9.80
CA LEU A 886 -6.28 16.90 9.01
C LEU A 886 -6.39 16.05 7.74
N ILE A 887 -6.10 16.65 6.58
CA ILE A 887 -5.90 15.94 5.33
C ILE A 887 -4.43 16.03 4.93
N VAL A 888 -3.82 14.88 4.63
CA VAL A 888 -2.43 14.77 4.17
C VAL A 888 -2.40 14.14 2.79
N ALA A 889 -1.89 14.87 1.79
CA ALA A 889 -1.81 14.44 0.39
C ALA A 889 -0.46 14.81 -0.23
N GLN A 890 -0.16 14.36 -1.45
CA GLN A 890 1.07 14.79 -2.14
C GLN A 890 1.03 16.31 -2.41
N LYS A 891 2.18 17.00 -2.41
CA LYS A 891 2.22 18.47 -2.46
C LYS A 891 1.38 19.08 -3.60
N ARG A 892 1.56 18.64 -4.86
CA ARG A 892 0.76 19.10 -6.00
C ARG A 892 -0.73 18.73 -5.89
N VAL A 893 -1.07 17.62 -5.23
CA VAL A 893 -2.47 17.23 -4.95
C VAL A 893 -3.08 18.20 -3.94
N LYS A 894 -2.41 18.46 -2.81
CA LYS A 894 -2.80 19.47 -1.82
C LYS A 894 -3.05 20.84 -2.48
N GLU A 895 -2.12 21.29 -3.32
CA GLU A 895 -2.19 22.59 -4.00
C GLU A 895 -3.34 22.67 -5.01
N ALA A 896 -3.73 21.56 -5.63
CA ALA A 896 -4.81 21.51 -6.61
C ALA A 896 -6.22 21.28 -6.02
N LEU A 897 -6.36 20.73 -4.80
CA LEU A 897 -7.67 20.47 -4.18
C LEU A 897 -8.58 21.70 -4.11
N PRO A 898 -8.13 22.92 -3.69
CA PRO A 898 -8.98 24.11 -3.68
C PRO A 898 -9.50 24.53 -5.06
N GLY A 899 -8.82 24.14 -6.15
CA GLY A 899 -9.24 24.41 -7.53
C GLY A 899 -10.47 23.64 -8.00
N PHE A 900 -11.03 22.76 -7.16
CA PHE A 900 -12.28 22.03 -7.43
C PHE A 900 -13.48 22.56 -6.63
N GLY A 901 -13.25 23.43 -5.65
CA GLY A 901 -14.26 23.97 -4.74
C GLY A 901 -13.72 24.13 -3.31
N PRO A 902 -14.41 24.92 -2.45
CA PRO A 902 -13.98 25.16 -1.08
C PRO A 902 -13.99 23.86 -0.25
N LEU A 903 -12.99 23.70 0.60
CA LEU A 903 -12.96 22.65 1.62
C LEU A 903 -13.77 23.09 2.85
N PRO A 904 -14.34 22.16 3.64
CA PRO A 904 -15.01 22.48 4.90
C PRO A 904 -14.12 23.27 5.87
N ALA A 905 -14.69 24.20 6.62
CA ALA A 905 -13.92 25.11 7.50
C ALA A 905 -13.17 24.41 8.65
N ASN A 906 -13.52 23.16 8.98
CA ASN A 906 -12.81 22.34 9.96
C ASN A 906 -11.59 21.60 9.37
N VAL A 907 -11.26 21.77 8.09
CA VAL A 907 -10.15 21.08 7.40
C VAL A 907 -8.83 21.86 7.45
N GLU A 908 -7.78 21.18 7.88
CA GLU A 908 -6.39 21.59 7.69
C GLU A 908 -5.68 20.73 6.63
N LEU A 909 -4.77 21.34 5.86
CA LEU A 909 -4.02 20.67 4.79
C LEU A 909 -2.52 20.57 5.09
N ALA A 910 -2.00 19.35 5.23
CA ALA A 910 -0.56 19.06 5.19
C ALA A 910 -0.18 18.24 3.95
N HIS A 911 1.11 17.96 3.77
CA HIS A 911 1.57 17.08 2.72
C HIS A 911 2.62 16.07 3.20
N HIS A 912 2.73 14.95 2.49
CA HIS A 912 3.76 13.94 2.72
C HIS A 912 5.16 14.60 2.73
N ASN A 913 6.05 14.09 3.58
CA ASN A 913 7.39 14.58 3.87
C ASN A 913 7.44 15.95 4.57
N ALA A 914 6.32 16.46 5.11
CA ALA A 914 6.26 17.72 5.86
C ALA A 914 5.36 17.66 7.12
N VAL A 915 5.28 16.46 7.71
CA VAL A 915 4.55 16.19 8.96
C VAL A 915 5.44 15.71 10.10
N ALA A 916 6.62 15.12 9.83
CA ALA A 916 7.55 14.71 10.87
C ALA A 916 7.98 15.90 11.74
N GLY A 917 8.14 15.69 13.04
CA GLY A 917 8.49 16.75 13.99
C GLY A 917 7.42 17.84 14.18
N ARG A 918 6.14 17.55 13.90
CA ARG A 918 5.01 18.48 14.11
C ARG A 918 3.98 17.91 15.09
N ASP A 919 3.50 18.79 15.97
CA ASP A 919 2.74 18.44 17.18
C ASP A 919 1.42 19.25 17.32
N GLU A 920 1.14 20.19 16.41
CA GLU A 920 -0.08 21.02 16.35
C GLU A 920 -1.41 20.26 16.08
N TRP A 921 -1.32 18.95 15.80
CA TRP A 921 -2.45 18.08 15.53
C TRP A 921 -2.77 17.08 16.65
N GLY A 922 -1.81 16.85 17.56
CA GLY A 922 -2.04 16.04 18.75
C GLY A 922 -2.88 16.78 19.81
N PRO A 923 -3.46 16.06 20.79
CA PRO A 923 -4.06 16.68 21.95
C PRO A 923 -2.99 17.34 22.83
N GLN A 924 -3.33 18.47 23.43
CA GLN A 924 -2.54 19.26 24.39
C GLN A 924 -3.50 19.70 25.52
N PRO A 925 -3.00 20.14 26.70
CA PRO A 925 -3.87 20.48 27.85
C PRO A 925 -4.92 21.57 27.57
N ASP A 926 -4.69 22.39 26.54
CA ASP A 926 -5.52 23.49 26.07
C ASP A 926 -6.23 23.20 24.73
N ARG A 927 -6.08 21.99 24.16
CA ARG A 927 -6.54 21.68 22.80
C ARG A 927 -6.76 20.19 22.56
N ASP A 928 -7.98 19.79 22.18
CA ASP A 928 -8.35 18.38 21.95
C ASP A 928 -7.61 17.67 20.78
N GLY A 929 -6.88 18.42 19.96
CA GLY A 929 -6.22 17.93 18.75
C GLY A 929 -7.16 17.82 17.55
N ILE A 930 -6.84 16.95 16.59
CA ILE A 930 -7.74 16.61 15.48
C ILE A 930 -8.72 15.50 15.88
N ARG A 931 -9.97 15.57 15.44
CA ARG A 931 -10.96 14.49 15.60
C ARG A 931 -10.78 13.39 14.55
N ALA A 932 -10.37 13.77 13.33
CA ALA A 932 -10.08 12.82 12.27
C ALA A 932 -8.85 13.18 11.42
N LEU A 933 -8.26 12.15 10.81
CA LEU A 933 -7.11 12.23 9.90
C LEU A 933 -7.44 11.48 8.59
N ILE A 934 -7.20 12.11 7.44
CA ILE A 934 -7.35 11.47 6.13
C ILE A 934 -6.02 11.51 5.37
N VAL A 935 -5.52 10.35 4.97
CA VAL A 935 -4.24 10.19 4.26
C VAL A 935 -4.51 9.77 2.82
N VAL A 936 -4.09 10.57 1.85
CA VAL A 936 -4.40 10.39 0.42
C VAL A 936 -3.21 9.81 -0.32
N GLY A 937 -3.32 8.54 -0.74
CA GLY A 937 -2.25 7.84 -1.44
C GLY A 937 -1.02 7.59 -0.57
N ARG A 938 0.14 7.48 -1.23
CA ARG A 938 1.43 7.20 -0.58
C ARG A 938 2.59 7.91 -1.26
N THR A 939 3.72 7.96 -0.57
CA THR A 939 5.05 8.05 -1.15
C THR A 939 5.42 6.70 -1.77
N ALA A 940 6.02 6.71 -2.97
CA ALA A 940 6.48 5.51 -3.65
C ALA A 940 7.74 5.88 -4.45
N PRO A 941 8.95 5.54 -3.97
CA PRO A 941 10.19 5.79 -4.71
C PRO A 941 10.26 4.87 -5.92
N SER A 942 11.03 5.20 -6.96
CA SER A 942 11.31 4.25 -8.04
C SER A 942 12.47 3.32 -7.64
N PRO A 943 12.56 2.08 -8.19
CA PRO A 943 13.66 1.18 -7.89
C PRO A 943 15.02 1.84 -8.09
N GLY A 944 15.24 2.52 -9.23
CA GLY A 944 16.49 3.23 -9.48
C GLY A 944 16.80 4.39 -8.50
N ALA A 945 15.80 4.96 -7.81
CA ALA A 945 16.03 5.91 -6.73
C ALA A 945 16.43 5.21 -5.42
N VAL A 946 15.78 4.09 -5.10
CA VAL A 946 16.14 3.23 -3.96
C VAL A 946 17.53 2.63 -4.14
N HIS A 947 17.86 2.12 -5.33
CA HIS A 947 19.19 1.63 -5.69
C HIS A 947 20.24 2.72 -5.43
N ARG A 948 20.08 3.93 -5.96
CA ARG A 948 21.05 5.01 -5.71
C ARG A 948 21.25 5.32 -4.22
N LEU A 949 20.20 5.24 -3.40
CA LEU A 949 20.28 5.46 -1.95
C LEU A 949 21.00 4.28 -1.25
N ALA A 950 20.62 3.04 -1.56
CA ALA A 950 21.23 1.83 -1.00
C ALA A 950 22.71 1.69 -1.40
N GLU A 951 23.04 1.92 -2.67
CA GLU A 951 24.40 1.90 -3.20
C GLU A 951 25.26 3.03 -2.60
N ALA A 952 24.70 4.24 -2.45
CA ALA A 952 25.40 5.34 -1.79
C ALA A 952 25.62 5.07 -0.30
N LEU A 953 24.66 4.43 0.37
CA LEU A 953 24.79 4.02 1.77
C LEU A 953 25.85 2.92 1.92
N MET A 954 25.74 1.80 1.22
CA MET A 954 26.55 0.60 1.46
C MET A 954 27.91 0.58 0.74
N GLY A 955 28.03 1.25 -0.40
CA GLY A 955 29.23 1.21 -1.26
C GLY A 955 29.32 0.02 -2.20
N SER A 956 28.38 -0.93 -2.14
CA SER A 956 28.18 -2.02 -3.09
C SER A 956 27.08 -1.70 -4.10
N ALA A 957 27.21 -2.16 -5.34
CA ALA A 957 26.14 -2.07 -6.33
C ALA A 957 24.93 -2.93 -5.91
N VAL A 958 23.71 -2.52 -6.29
CA VAL A 958 22.48 -3.29 -6.06
C VAL A 958 22.00 -3.86 -7.39
N GLU A 959 21.53 -5.11 -7.37
CA GLU A 959 21.04 -5.78 -8.58
C GLU A 959 19.78 -5.11 -9.14
N LYS A 960 19.74 -4.96 -10.48
CA LYS A 960 18.62 -4.33 -11.17
C LYS A 960 17.44 -5.30 -11.25
N LEU A 961 16.25 -4.84 -10.84
CA LEU A 961 15.02 -5.61 -10.95
C LEU A 961 14.68 -5.91 -12.43
N ALA A 962 14.53 -7.19 -12.77
CA ALA A 962 14.22 -7.63 -14.13
C ALA A 962 12.92 -7.01 -14.70
N GLY A 963 11.91 -6.83 -13.85
CA GLY A 963 10.63 -6.20 -14.23
C GLY A 963 10.61 -4.67 -14.25
N GLY A 964 11.72 -3.99 -13.89
CA GLY A 964 11.82 -2.52 -13.84
C GLY A 964 10.98 -1.82 -12.75
N TRP A 965 10.14 -2.54 -12.02
CA TRP A 965 9.38 -2.10 -10.85
C TRP A 965 9.43 -3.16 -9.74
N TYR A 966 9.03 -2.80 -8.52
CA TYR A 966 8.92 -3.73 -7.41
C TYR A 966 7.92 -4.85 -7.71
N GLU A 967 8.28 -6.07 -7.35
CA GLU A 967 7.36 -7.19 -7.35
C GLU A 967 6.47 -7.09 -6.10
N ARG A 968 5.32 -7.82 -6.07
CA ARG A 968 4.57 -7.94 -4.80
C ARG A 968 4.85 -9.29 -4.20
N GLY A 969 5.45 -9.30 -3.01
CA GLY A 969 5.67 -10.47 -2.16
C GLY A 969 4.75 -10.44 -0.94
N ASP A 970 4.88 -11.43 -0.06
CA ASP A 970 4.04 -11.57 1.11
C ASP A 970 4.20 -10.41 2.10
N ALA A 971 3.08 -9.92 2.61
CA ALA A 971 3.02 -8.93 3.68
C ALA A 971 1.82 -9.21 4.59
N VAL A 972 1.85 -8.56 5.76
CA VAL A 972 0.84 -8.72 6.81
C VAL A 972 0.16 -7.37 7.01
N ARG A 973 -1.17 -7.34 7.03
CA ARG A 973 -1.95 -6.21 7.56
C ARG A 973 -2.40 -6.54 8.96
N GLU A 974 -1.90 -5.80 9.95
CA GLU A 974 -2.36 -5.90 11.34
C GLU A 974 -3.84 -5.51 11.43
N ARG A 975 -4.63 -6.29 12.17
CA ARG A 975 -6.05 -6.06 12.48
C ARG A 975 -6.21 -5.91 13.99
N LEU A 976 -7.38 -5.47 14.44
CA LEU A 976 -7.66 -5.35 15.89
C LEU A 976 -7.54 -6.71 16.62
N ALA A 977 -7.33 -6.65 17.94
CA ALA A 977 -7.18 -7.81 18.82
C ALA A 977 -6.05 -8.81 18.41
N GLY A 978 -4.99 -8.32 17.76
CA GLY A 978 -3.83 -9.14 17.36
C GLY A 978 -4.09 -10.08 16.18
N GLN A 979 -5.22 -9.92 15.50
CA GLN A 979 -5.49 -10.60 14.23
C GLN A 979 -4.65 -9.99 13.11
N ALA A 980 -4.49 -10.69 11.98
CA ALA A 980 -3.85 -10.12 10.80
C ALA A 980 -4.29 -10.78 9.50
N ASP A 981 -4.35 -10.00 8.43
CA ASP A 981 -4.63 -10.49 7.07
C ASP A 981 -3.30 -10.77 6.34
N ALA A 982 -3.18 -11.93 5.71
CA ALA A 982 -2.11 -12.22 4.75
C ALA A 982 -2.43 -11.54 3.39
N ILE A 983 -1.51 -10.72 2.89
CA ILE A 983 -1.70 -9.95 1.64
C ILE A 983 -0.42 -9.95 0.77
N GLU A 984 -0.51 -9.52 -0.49
CA GLU A 984 0.67 -9.22 -1.32
C GLU A 984 0.94 -7.70 -1.31
N ALA A 985 2.16 -7.24 -1.01
CA ALA A 985 2.59 -5.83 -1.08
C ALA A 985 3.89 -5.64 -1.86
N GLU A 986 4.12 -4.44 -2.42
CA GLU A 986 5.34 -4.12 -3.20
C GLU A 986 6.59 -4.26 -2.32
N ARG A 987 7.59 -5.03 -2.77
CA ARG A 987 8.85 -5.29 -2.06
C ARG A 987 10.08 -5.29 -2.97
N HIS A 988 11.24 -5.09 -2.38
CA HIS A 988 12.54 -5.28 -2.99
C HIS A 988 13.22 -6.56 -2.43
N PRO A 989 13.96 -7.35 -3.24
CA PRO A 989 14.65 -8.55 -2.75
C PRO A 989 15.92 -8.26 -1.93
N ASP A 990 16.70 -7.22 -2.29
CA ASP A 990 17.80 -6.73 -1.45
C ASP A 990 17.25 -6.06 -0.18
N ILE A 991 17.79 -6.45 0.98
CA ILE A 991 17.32 -6.08 2.32
C ILE A 991 17.50 -4.58 2.60
N ILE A 992 18.61 -3.97 2.17
CA ILE A 992 18.89 -2.55 2.42
C ILE A 992 17.99 -1.69 1.55
N ALA A 993 17.83 -2.06 0.28
CA ALA A 993 16.90 -1.42 -0.63
C ALA A 993 15.43 -1.59 -0.17
N GLU A 994 15.04 -2.74 0.40
CA GLU A 994 13.71 -2.93 1.00
C GLU A 994 13.51 -2.03 2.23
N ALA A 995 14.47 -1.97 3.15
CA ALA A 995 14.40 -1.08 4.32
C ALA A 995 14.24 0.40 3.90
N ILE A 996 15.02 0.84 2.90
CA ILE A 996 14.90 2.20 2.33
C ILE A 996 13.55 2.41 1.65
N ARG A 997 13.07 1.45 0.85
CA ARG A 997 11.75 1.53 0.18
C ARG A 997 10.63 1.64 1.22
N TRP A 998 10.66 0.76 2.22
CA TRP A 998 9.68 0.70 3.30
C TRP A 998 9.67 1.99 4.11
N GLN A 999 10.82 2.52 4.50
CA GLN A 999 10.86 3.73 5.31
C GLN A 999 10.35 4.97 4.54
N ILE A 1000 10.67 5.08 3.24
CA ILE A 1000 10.15 6.16 2.39
C ILE A 1000 8.63 6.04 2.21
N CYS A 1001 8.05 4.83 2.24
CA CYS A 1001 6.65 4.56 1.93
C CYS A 1001 5.81 4.28 3.19
N GLU A 1002 5.87 3.08 3.75
CA GLU A 1002 5.19 2.65 4.99
C GLU A 1002 5.62 3.49 6.21
N GLY A 1003 6.91 3.84 6.31
CA GLY A 1003 7.45 4.66 7.40
C GLY A 1003 6.86 6.08 7.43
N GLU A 1004 6.74 6.73 6.27
CA GLU A 1004 6.06 8.03 6.15
C GLU A 1004 4.57 7.91 6.50
N LEU A 1005 3.88 6.83 6.11
CA LEU A 1005 2.48 6.60 6.53
C LEU A 1005 2.35 6.46 8.05
N LEU A 1006 3.27 5.73 8.72
CA LEU A 1006 3.32 5.63 10.17
C LEU A 1006 3.56 7.00 10.83
N GLN A 1007 4.49 7.79 10.29
CA GLN A 1007 4.81 9.14 10.77
C GLN A 1007 3.64 10.12 10.59
N ILE A 1008 2.84 9.98 9.53
CA ILE A 1008 1.58 10.73 9.30
C ILE A 1008 0.53 10.31 10.34
N ILE A 1009 0.24 9.02 10.48
CA ILE A 1009 -0.79 8.51 11.40
C ILE A 1009 -0.46 8.90 12.85
N GLY A 1010 0.82 8.80 13.23
CA GLY A 1010 1.35 9.21 14.53
C GLY A 1010 1.14 10.71 14.89
N ARG A 1011 0.78 11.57 13.93
CA ARG A 1011 0.44 12.98 14.21
C ARG A 1011 -0.90 13.15 14.90
N GLY A 1012 -1.85 12.23 14.68
CA GLY A 1012 -3.10 12.20 15.45
C GLY A 1012 -2.90 11.79 16.92
N ARG A 1013 -1.74 11.19 17.26
CA ARG A 1013 -1.37 10.71 18.60
C ARG A 1013 -2.38 9.70 19.18
N GLY A 1014 -2.78 8.70 18.38
CA GLY A 1014 -3.74 7.66 18.76
C GLY A 1014 -3.48 6.99 20.12
N VAL A 1015 -2.21 6.74 20.44
CA VAL A 1015 -1.74 6.13 21.70
C VAL A 1015 -2.03 6.99 22.96
N ASN A 1016 -2.40 8.26 22.78
CA ASN A 1016 -2.75 9.21 23.85
C ASN A 1016 -4.23 9.61 23.83
N ARG A 1017 -5.07 8.94 23.02
CA ARG A 1017 -6.51 9.19 23.01
C ARG A 1017 -7.22 8.39 24.08
N THR A 1018 -8.34 8.94 24.54
CA THR A 1018 -9.27 8.33 25.50
C THR A 1018 -10.65 8.19 24.86
N VAL A 1019 -11.63 7.64 25.59
CA VAL A 1019 -13.00 7.51 25.09
C VAL A 1019 -13.68 8.87 24.87
N GLU A 1020 -13.23 9.92 25.55
CA GLU A 1020 -13.72 11.29 25.44
C GLU A 1020 -13.16 12.04 24.21
N ASN A 1021 -11.97 11.69 23.70
CA ASN A 1021 -11.32 12.38 22.58
C ASN A 1021 -10.81 11.44 21.45
N PRO A 1022 -11.62 10.48 20.95
CA PRO A 1022 -11.20 9.47 19.99
C PRO A 1022 -10.70 10.05 18.67
N LEU A 1023 -9.91 9.26 17.95
CA LEU A 1023 -9.32 9.61 16.65
C LEU A 1023 -9.79 8.64 15.56
N ASP A 1024 -10.44 9.16 14.53
CA ASP A 1024 -10.74 8.40 13.31
C ASP A 1024 -9.66 8.63 12.24
N VAL A 1025 -9.17 7.56 11.62
CA VAL A 1025 -8.13 7.62 10.58
C VAL A 1025 -8.63 6.94 9.31
N LEU A 1026 -8.62 7.64 8.18
CA LEU A 1026 -8.94 7.09 6.85
C LEU A 1026 -7.67 7.05 5.99
N VAL A 1027 -7.19 5.85 5.68
CA VAL A 1027 -6.02 5.60 4.83
C VAL A 1027 -6.46 5.22 3.42
N MET A 1028 -6.28 6.15 2.47
CA MET A 1028 -6.69 5.97 1.08
C MET A 1028 -5.54 5.42 0.20
N THR A 1029 -4.99 4.26 0.56
CA THR A 1029 -3.99 3.53 -0.24
C THR A 1029 -3.94 2.04 0.14
N ASP A 1030 -3.65 1.14 -0.81
CA ASP A 1030 -3.64 -0.33 -0.62
C ASP A 1030 -2.42 -0.89 0.14
N VAL A 1031 -1.42 -0.05 0.45
CA VAL A 1031 -0.19 -0.48 1.16
C VAL A 1031 -0.46 -0.83 2.63
N PRO A 1032 0.04 -1.97 3.14
CA PRO A 1032 -0.10 -2.31 4.56
C PRO A 1032 0.48 -1.20 5.44
N VAL A 1033 -0.32 -0.72 6.39
CA VAL A 1033 0.15 0.21 7.42
C VAL A 1033 0.62 -0.57 8.65
N PRO A 1034 1.73 -0.18 9.31
CA PRO A 1034 2.24 -0.84 10.51
C PRO A 1034 1.48 -0.43 11.79
N THR A 1035 0.16 -0.45 11.71
CA THR A 1035 -0.77 -0.11 12.80
C THR A 1035 -2.08 -0.90 12.62
N PRO A 1036 -2.81 -1.28 13.69
CA PRO A 1036 -4.01 -2.09 13.57
C PRO A 1036 -5.08 -1.41 12.72
N VAL A 1037 -5.50 -2.08 11.65
CA VAL A 1037 -6.61 -1.66 10.81
C VAL A 1037 -7.90 -2.21 11.41
N ALA A 1038 -8.83 -1.33 11.78
CA ALA A 1038 -10.14 -1.70 12.29
C ALA A 1038 -11.11 -2.10 11.16
N GLU A 1039 -11.09 -1.37 10.05
CA GLU A 1039 -12.00 -1.59 8.91
C GLU A 1039 -11.25 -1.61 7.57
N THR A 1040 -11.55 -2.59 6.73
CA THR A 1040 -11.07 -2.66 5.35
C THR A 1040 -12.22 -2.35 4.40
N ILE A 1041 -12.04 -1.34 3.54
CA ILE A 1041 -13.07 -0.84 2.60
C ILE A 1041 -12.57 -0.93 1.16
N ALA A 1042 -13.48 -1.10 0.19
CA ALA A 1042 -13.16 -0.92 -1.21
C ALA A 1042 -13.26 0.57 -1.60
N PHE A 1043 -12.52 1.00 -2.62
CA PHE A 1043 -12.58 2.40 -3.07
C PHE A 1043 -13.98 2.79 -3.56
N THR A 1044 -14.72 1.84 -4.15
CA THR A 1044 -16.11 2.02 -4.60
C THR A 1044 -17.07 2.31 -3.46
N ASP A 1045 -16.78 1.85 -2.24
CA ASP A 1045 -17.64 2.09 -1.07
C ASP A 1045 -17.57 3.56 -0.63
N LEU A 1046 -16.54 4.29 -1.09
CA LEU A 1046 -16.42 5.71 -0.90
C LEU A 1046 -16.97 6.55 -2.06
N ASP A 1047 -17.35 5.97 -3.21
CA ASP A 1047 -17.70 6.74 -4.42
C ASP A 1047 -18.71 7.87 -4.10
N PRO A 1048 -18.44 9.12 -4.53
CA PRO A 1048 -19.28 10.26 -4.19
C PRO A 1048 -20.59 10.23 -4.97
N THR A 1049 -21.68 10.51 -4.25
CA THR A 1049 -23.01 10.72 -4.82
C THR A 1049 -23.06 12.01 -5.66
N PRO A 1050 -24.10 12.19 -6.51
CA PRO A 1050 -24.35 13.48 -7.16
C PRO A 1050 -24.44 14.66 -6.18
N GLN A 1051 -24.98 14.43 -4.97
CA GLN A 1051 -25.01 15.44 -3.90
C GLN A 1051 -23.60 15.79 -3.42
N ASP A 1052 -22.77 14.78 -3.10
CA ASP A 1052 -21.41 15.00 -2.62
C ASP A 1052 -20.58 15.81 -3.64
N LEU A 1053 -20.76 15.53 -4.93
CA LEU A 1053 -20.11 16.26 -6.02
C LEU A 1053 -20.55 17.74 -6.11
N MET A 1054 -21.85 18.03 -5.98
CA MET A 1054 -22.37 19.41 -5.99
C MET A 1054 -21.98 20.20 -4.74
N MET A 1055 -22.10 19.57 -3.56
CA MET A 1055 -21.73 20.15 -2.27
C MET A 1055 -20.23 20.48 -2.21
N ALA A 1056 -19.38 19.60 -2.73
CA ALA A 1056 -17.95 19.86 -2.84
C ALA A 1056 -17.63 20.96 -3.86
N ALA A 1057 -18.29 20.98 -5.02
CA ALA A 1057 -17.97 21.92 -6.09
C ALA A 1057 -18.45 23.36 -5.83
N GLY A 1058 -19.62 23.53 -5.19
CA GLY A 1058 -20.27 24.84 -5.06
C GLY A 1058 -20.94 25.13 -3.72
N GLY A 1059 -20.84 24.25 -2.72
CA GLY A 1059 -21.50 24.45 -1.42
C GLY A 1059 -23.02 24.32 -1.43
N ILE A 1060 -23.61 23.86 -2.54
CA ILE A 1060 -25.06 23.78 -2.75
C ILE A 1060 -25.44 22.56 -3.61
N ILE A 1061 -26.46 21.84 -3.17
CA ILE A 1061 -27.04 20.65 -3.79
C ILE A 1061 -28.38 21.05 -4.43
N LEU A 1062 -28.50 20.88 -5.75
CA LEU A 1062 -29.73 21.17 -6.48
C LEU A 1062 -30.54 19.88 -6.67
N ARG A 1063 -31.78 19.82 -6.17
CA ARG A 1063 -32.64 18.62 -6.34
C ARG A 1063 -33.16 18.44 -7.78
N ASN A 1064 -33.09 19.48 -8.61
CA ASN A 1064 -33.51 19.43 -10.01
C ASN A 1064 -32.32 19.16 -10.96
N ALA A 1065 -32.38 18.07 -11.72
CA ALA A 1065 -31.29 17.65 -12.62
C ALA A 1065 -30.98 18.64 -13.77
N ARG A 1066 -31.96 19.43 -14.23
CA ARG A 1066 -31.72 20.50 -15.22
C ARG A 1066 -30.95 21.64 -14.59
N HIS A 1067 -31.35 22.07 -13.40
CA HIS A 1067 -30.64 23.12 -12.68
C HIS A 1067 -29.21 22.66 -12.33
N ALA A 1068 -29.03 21.41 -11.89
CA ALA A 1068 -27.71 20.82 -11.64
C ALA A 1068 -26.80 20.83 -12.88
N ALA A 1069 -27.30 20.43 -14.06
CA ALA A 1069 -26.52 20.47 -15.30
C ALA A 1069 -26.17 21.91 -15.75
N THR A 1070 -27.06 22.88 -15.52
CA THR A 1070 -26.81 24.29 -15.84
C THR A 1070 -25.79 24.93 -14.89
N SER A 1071 -25.87 24.66 -13.58
CA SER A 1071 -24.96 25.26 -12.60
C SER A 1071 -23.58 24.61 -12.54
N PHE A 1072 -23.50 23.31 -12.87
CA PHE A 1072 -22.30 22.46 -12.81
C PHE A 1072 -22.00 21.73 -14.14
N PRO A 1073 -21.82 22.45 -15.27
CA PRO A 1073 -21.56 21.84 -16.59
C PRO A 1073 -20.28 20.99 -16.62
N GLU A 1074 -19.33 21.26 -15.73
CA GLU A 1074 -18.09 20.49 -15.56
C GLU A 1074 -18.28 19.15 -14.82
N LEU A 1075 -19.42 18.95 -14.13
CA LEU A 1075 -19.90 17.66 -13.62
C LEU A 1075 -20.75 16.95 -14.67
N TRP A 1076 -21.71 17.67 -15.26
CA TRP A 1076 -22.68 17.14 -16.22
C TRP A 1076 -22.84 18.05 -17.43
N PRO A 1077 -22.24 17.72 -18.59
CA PRO A 1077 -22.28 18.58 -19.78
C PRO A 1077 -23.66 18.62 -20.47
N SER A 1078 -24.67 17.90 -19.94
CA SER A 1078 -26.04 17.94 -20.45
C SER A 1078 -27.04 17.50 -19.38
N HIS A 1079 -28.31 17.91 -19.56
CA HIS A 1079 -29.43 17.48 -18.71
C HIS A 1079 -29.50 15.96 -18.55
N LYS A 1080 -29.42 15.21 -19.66
CA LYS A 1080 -29.46 13.73 -19.65
C LYS A 1080 -28.32 13.14 -18.82
N ALA A 1081 -27.13 13.77 -18.81
CA ALA A 1081 -26.00 13.29 -18.02
C ALA A 1081 -26.25 13.43 -16.49
N ALA A 1082 -26.87 14.52 -16.06
CA ALA A 1082 -27.29 14.73 -14.67
C ALA A 1082 -28.44 13.78 -14.29
N GLU A 1083 -29.46 13.67 -15.14
CA GLU A 1083 -30.61 12.76 -14.96
C GLU A 1083 -30.16 11.29 -14.80
N HIS A 1084 -29.26 10.81 -15.67
CA HIS A 1084 -28.67 9.48 -15.55
C HIS A 1084 -27.79 9.32 -14.29
N ALA A 1085 -27.18 10.38 -13.77
CA ALA A 1085 -26.42 10.31 -12.52
C ALA A 1085 -27.34 10.20 -11.29
N PHE A 1086 -28.44 10.94 -11.28
CA PHE A 1086 -29.45 10.92 -10.21
C PHE A 1086 -30.18 9.57 -10.20
N ALA A 1087 -30.57 9.04 -11.37
CA ALA A 1087 -31.20 7.73 -11.48
C ALA A 1087 -30.30 6.58 -10.99
N ARG A 1088 -28.99 6.60 -11.33
CA ARG A 1088 -28.04 5.56 -10.88
C ARG A 1088 -27.78 5.55 -9.38
N SER A 1089 -27.98 6.68 -8.69
CA SER A 1089 -27.83 6.79 -7.23
C SER A 1089 -29.09 6.37 -6.45
N ARG A 1090 -30.09 5.77 -7.12
CA ARG A 1090 -31.39 5.35 -6.54
C ARG A 1090 -32.17 6.48 -5.87
N LEU A 1091 -31.93 7.74 -6.27
CA LEU A 1091 -32.70 8.88 -5.80
C LEU A 1091 -34.05 8.92 -6.54
N PRO A 1092 -35.20 8.98 -5.83
CA PRO A 1092 -36.45 9.38 -6.45
C PRO A 1092 -36.31 10.79 -7.04
N GLN A 1093 -36.89 11.04 -8.22
CA GLN A 1093 -36.95 12.40 -8.81
C GLN A 1093 -37.66 13.42 -7.89
N THR A 1094 -38.40 12.95 -6.89
CA THR A 1094 -38.96 13.72 -5.78
C THR A 1094 -38.79 12.94 -4.47
N CYS A 1095 -37.78 13.24 -3.64
CA CYS A 1095 -37.68 12.62 -2.32
C CYS A 1095 -38.59 13.35 -1.31
N LYS A 1096 -39.42 12.60 -0.59
CA LYS A 1096 -40.19 13.10 0.57
C LYS A 1096 -39.54 12.73 1.91
N ASP A 1097 -38.71 11.71 1.93
CA ASP A 1097 -38.02 11.25 3.13
C ASP A 1097 -36.69 11.99 3.26
N ASN A 1098 -36.55 12.75 4.35
CA ASN A 1098 -35.59 13.86 4.44
C ASN A 1098 -34.25 13.48 5.08
N THR A 1099 -33.90 12.19 5.12
CA THR A 1099 -32.69 11.65 5.75
C THR A 1099 -31.48 11.76 4.82
N PHE A 1100 -30.69 12.80 4.98
CA PHE A 1100 -29.40 13.02 4.32
C PHE A 1100 -28.28 13.01 5.37
N ILE A 1101 -27.06 12.63 4.97
CA ILE A 1101 -25.86 12.86 5.81
C ILE A 1101 -25.71 14.37 6.17
N TYR A 1102 -26.32 15.24 5.36
CA TYR A 1102 -26.35 16.69 5.52
C TYR A 1102 -27.55 17.24 6.30
N SER A 1103 -28.57 16.43 6.64
CA SER A 1103 -29.73 16.86 7.44
C SER A 1103 -29.51 16.66 8.94
N ASP A 1104 -28.87 15.56 9.34
CA ASP A 1104 -28.88 15.06 10.73
C ASP A 1104 -27.77 15.69 11.60
N GLY A 1105 -27.43 16.96 11.36
CA GLY A 1105 -26.34 17.64 12.09
C GLY A 1105 -26.25 19.16 11.91
N GLY A 1106 -27.32 19.84 11.45
CA GLY A 1106 -27.41 21.31 11.44
C GLY A 1106 -26.46 22.08 10.49
N VAL A 1107 -25.54 21.42 9.78
CA VAL A 1107 -24.52 22.08 8.93
C VAL A 1107 -25.10 22.67 7.64
N CYS A 1108 -26.17 22.09 7.07
CA CYS A 1108 -26.77 22.55 5.82
C CYS A 1108 -28.19 23.06 6.03
N ARG A 1109 -28.57 24.11 5.29
CA ARG A 1109 -29.91 24.72 5.30
C ARG A 1109 -30.66 24.38 4.01
N SER A 1110 -31.98 24.23 4.11
CA SER A 1110 -32.82 24.07 2.92
C SER A 1110 -33.32 25.40 2.40
N VAL A 1111 -33.50 25.48 1.09
CA VAL A 1111 -33.98 26.67 0.39
C VAL A 1111 -34.89 26.27 -0.76
N ALA A 1112 -36.03 26.92 -0.85
CA ALA A 1112 -37.00 26.78 -1.92
C ALA A 1112 -36.92 28.00 -2.84
N TYR A 1113 -37.02 27.81 -4.15
CA TYR A 1113 -36.84 28.87 -5.13
C TYR A 1113 -37.63 28.63 -6.42
N GLN A 1114 -37.92 29.70 -7.15
CA GLN A 1114 -38.60 29.68 -8.44
C GLN A 1114 -37.91 30.66 -9.40
N LEU A 1115 -37.58 30.21 -10.61
CA LEU A 1115 -37.01 31.05 -11.66
C LEU A 1115 -38.08 31.98 -12.28
N ALA A 1116 -37.67 33.12 -12.81
CA ALA A 1116 -38.58 34.03 -13.50
C ALA A 1116 -38.99 33.49 -14.89
N GLY A 1117 -40.29 33.24 -15.08
CA GLY A 1117 -40.87 32.88 -16.38
C GLY A 1117 -42.17 32.07 -16.26
N ALA A 1118 -43.03 32.17 -17.27
CA ALA A 1118 -44.41 31.66 -17.26
C ALA A 1118 -44.60 30.13 -17.17
N ARG A 1119 -43.52 29.35 -16.95
CA ARG A 1119 -43.52 27.88 -16.78
C ARG A 1119 -42.50 27.38 -15.74
N ALA A 1120 -42.01 28.25 -14.86
CA ALA A 1120 -41.07 27.83 -13.81
C ALA A 1120 -41.82 27.19 -12.63
N HIS A 1121 -41.42 25.98 -12.24
CA HIS A 1121 -41.93 25.31 -11.05
C HIS A 1121 -41.04 25.62 -9.83
N HIS A 1122 -41.60 25.52 -8.62
CA HIS A 1122 -40.81 25.58 -7.39
C HIS A 1122 -39.80 24.41 -7.37
N ALA A 1123 -38.57 24.72 -6.98
CA ALA A 1123 -37.48 23.77 -6.81
C ALA A 1123 -36.88 23.93 -5.41
N GLN A 1124 -36.17 22.91 -4.94
CA GLN A 1124 -35.48 22.89 -3.66
C GLN A 1124 -33.98 22.68 -3.84
N ALA A 1125 -33.22 23.28 -2.94
CA ALA A 1125 -31.80 23.05 -2.76
C ALA A 1125 -31.43 22.87 -1.27
N LEU A 1126 -30.26 22.30 -1.02
CA LEU A 1126 -29.61 22.29 0.29
C LEU A 1126 -28.28 23.00 0.15
N PHE A 1127 -27.95 23.95 1.02
CA PHE A 1127 -26.68 24.69 0.97
C PHE A 1127 -25.96 24.70 2.32
N ASP A 1128 -24.64 24.71 2.28
CA ASP A 1128 -23.77 24.91 3.43
C ASP A 1128 -23.50 26.41 3.56
N PRO A 1129 -24.00 27.11 4.60
CA PRO A 1129 -23.96 28.57 4.72
C PRO A 1129 -22.56 29.13 4.95
N ILE A 1130 -21.56 28.28 5.26
CA ILE A 1130 -20.16 28.70 5.37
C ILE A 1130 -19.52 28.76 3.98
N THR A 1131 -19.84 27.79 3.12
CA THR A 1131 -19.31 27.74 1.73
C THR A 1131 -20.17 28.48 0.70
N CYS A 1132 -21.45 28.70 1.00
CA CYS A 1132 -22.42 29.40 0.16
C CYS A 1132 -23.20 30.40 1.04
N ALA A 1133 -22.56 31.52 1.39
CA ALA A 1133 -23.11 32.51 2.31
C ALA A 1133 -24.36 33.24 1.78
N ASP A 1134 -24.45 33.41 0.46
CA ASP A 1134 -25.61 33.99 -0.23
C ASP A 1134 -26.09 33.03 -1.34
N PRO A 1135 -26.97 32.08 -1.01
CA PRO A 1135 -27.53 31.15 -2.00
C PRO A 1135 -28.53 31.82 -2.95
N GLU A 1136 -29.11 32.99 -2.62
CA GLU A 1136 -30.02 33.72 -3.50
C GLU A 1136 -29.26 34.28 -4.69
N SER A 1137 -28.20 35.07 -4.42
CA SER A 1137 -27.29 35.56 -5.45
C SER A 1137 -26.59 34.41 -6.19
N TRP A 1138 -26.25 33.32 -5.51
CA TRP A 1138 -25.64 32.16 -6.18
C TRP A 1138 -26.59 31.55 -7.21
N LEU A 1139 -27.85 31.29 -6.84
CA LEU A 1139 -28.87 30.74 -7.72
C LEU A 1139 -29.19 31.69 -8.87
N ALA A 1140 -29.38 32.98 -8.57
CA ALA A 1140 -29.67 34.00 -9.58
C ALA A 1140 -28.56 34.14 -10.63
N ASN A 1141 -27.29 34.14 -10.20
CA ASN A 1141 -26.14 34.22 -11.11
C ASN A 1141 -25.95 32.95 -11.97
N LYS A 1142 -26.36 31.78 -11.48
CA LYS A 1142 -26.16 30.49 -12.16
C LYS A 1142 -27.33 30.05 -13.04
N LEU A 1143 -28.57 30.40 -12.68
CA LEU A 1143 -29.79 29.91 -13.33
C LEU A 1143 -30.61 31.03 -13.99
N GLY A 1144 -30.29 32.30 -13.72
CA GLY A 1144 -31.09 33.46 -14.12
C GLY A 1144 -31.97 33.98 -12.98
N PRO A 1145 -32.65 35.13 -13.19
CA PRO A 1145 -33.39 35.84 -12.15
C PRO A 1145 -34.45 34.96 -11.48
N LEU A 1146 -34.59 35.11 -10.16
CA LEU A 1146 -35.58 34.42 -9.35
C LEU A 1146 -36.88 35.25 -9.30
N ALA A 1147 -38.03 34.60 -9.40
CA ALA A 1147 -39.34 35.20 -9.13
C ALA A 1147 -39.74 35.05 -7.66
N TRP A 1148 -39.21 34.04 -6.98
CA TRP A 1148 -39.48 33.75 -5.58
C TRP A 1148 -38.32 32.94 -4.98
N PHE A 1149 -38.03 33.20 -3.70
CA PHE A 1149 -36.94 32.60 -2.94
C PHE A 1149 -37.32 32.62 -1.45
N GLU A 1150 -37.17 31.49 -0.77
CA GLU A 1150 -37.38 31.37 0.67
C GLU A 1150 -36.40 30.34 1.27
N ILE A 1151 -35.62 30.74 2.26
CA ILE A 1151 -34.81 29.81 3.06
C ILE A 1151 -35.73 29.21 4.12
N GLU A 1152 -35.87 27.89 4.13
CA GLU A 1152 -36.71 27.21 5.12
C GLU A 1152 -36.17 27.52 6.53
N PRO A 1153 -37.02 27.95 7.48
CA PRO A 1153 -36.59 28.24 8.84
C PRO A 1153 -36.10 26.95 9.51
N LEU A 1154 -35.07 27.07 10.36
CA LEU A 1154 -34.65 25.97 11.22
C LEU A 1154 -35.86 25.53 12.07
N GLN A 1155 -36.34 24.32 11.85
CA GLN A 1155 -37.17 23.68 12.87
C GLN A 1155 -36.28 23.48 14.10
N PRO A 1156 -36.77 23.81 15.31
CA PRO A 1156 -36.02 23.51 16.52
C PRO A 1156 -35.77 22.01 16.56
N GLU A 1157 -34.53 21.62 16.88
CA GLU A 1157 -34.17 20.20 16.92
C GLU A 1157 -35.15 19.44 17.81
N PRO A 1158 -35.74 18.32 17.35
CA PRO A 1158 -36.33 17.39 18.30
C PRO A 1158 -35.21 16.99 19.25
N GLN A 1159 -35.44 17.19 20.55
CA GLN A 1159 -34.42 17.05 21.58
C GLN A 1159 -33.93 15.60 21.61
N LEU A 1160 -32.86 15.33 20.84
CA LEU A 1160 -32.24 14.03 20.75
C LEU A 1160 -31.56 13.75 22.09
N ASP A 1161 -32.00 12.68 22.75
CA ASP A 1161 -31.23 12.09 23.84
C ASP A 1161 -29.79 11.85 23.33
N PRO A 1162 -28.76 12.10 24.16
CA PRO A 1162 -27.38 11.94 23.75
C PRO A 1162 -27.17 10.54 23.18
N PRO A 1163 -26.43 10.39 22.05
CA PRO A 1163 -26.24 9.10 21.42
C PRO A 1163 -25.66 8.14 22.45
N SER A 1164 -26.39 7.07 22.74
CA SER A 1164 -25.90 6.02 23.62
C SER A 1164 -24.58 5.51 23.05
N PRO A 1165 -23.54 5.29 23.88
CA PRO A 1165 -22.27 4.75 23.39
C PRO A 1165 -22.54 3.43 22.65
N PRO A 1166 -21.80 3.12 21.57
CA PRO A 1166 -22.07 1.97 20.73
C PRO A 1166 -22.13 0.71 21.60
N SER A 1167 -23.35 0.17 21.73
CA SER A 1167 -23.59 -1.05 22.50
C SER A 1167 -22.90 -2.20 21.80
N LEU A 1168 -21.86 -2.75 22.44
CA LEU A 1168 -21.25 -4.02 22.08
C LEU A 1168 -22.25 -5.17 22.36
N GLU A 1169 -23.30 -5.26 21.55
CA GLU A 1169 -24.18 -6.43 21.54
C GLU A 1169 -23.61 -7.49 20.57
N PRO A 1170 -23.31 -8.71 21.05
CA PRO A 1170 -22.86 -9.79 20.19
C PRO A 1170 -24.03 -10.32 19.37
N THR A 1171 -23.89 -10.30 18.04
CA THR A 1171 -24.90 -10.81 17.11
C THR A 1171 -24.99 -12.34 17.10
N MET A 1172 -25.64 -12.91 18.10
CA MET A 1172 -26.27 -14.24 18.00
C MET A 1172 -27.78 -14.08 17.83
N LYS A 1173 -28.31 -14.50 16.69
CA LYS A 1173 -29.76 -14.63 16.51
C LYS A 1173 -30.24 -15.88 17.25
N PRO A 1174 -31.36 -15.82 18.02
CA PRO A 1174 -31.95 -17.02 18.59
C PRO A 1174 -32.71 -17.78 17.50
N GLU A 1175 -32.22 -18.95 17.12
CA GLU A 1175 -33.00 -19.88 16.30
C GLU A 1175 -34.11 -20.54 17.13
N MET A 1176 -35.25 -20.78 16.47
CA MET A 1176 -36.45 -21.35 17.09
C MET A 1176 -36.21 -22.81 17.49
N LEU A 1177 -36.36 -23.12 18.79
CA LEU A 1177 -36.55 -24.49 19.25
C LEU A 1177 -38.05 -24.79 19.43
N PRO A 1178 -38.58 -25.89 18.87
CA PRO A 1178 -39.97 -26.28 19.06
C PRO A 1178 -40.21 -26.87 20.46
N ALA A 1179 -41.41 -26.68 20.98
CA ALA A 1179 -41.77 -27.10 22.33
C ALA A 1179 -41.95 -28.63 22.47
N GLY A 1180 -41.45 -29.17 23.59
CA GLY A 1180 -42.06 -30.31 24.26
C GLY A 1180 -41.60 -31.72 23.86
N ARG A 1181 -40.65 -32.27 24.63
CA ARG A 1181 -40.73 -33.67 25.09
C ARG A 1181 -39.92 -33.88 26.36
N VAL A 1182 -40.59 -34.36 27.41
CA VAL A 1182 -39.94 -34.90 28.60
C VAL A 1182 -39.49 -36.33 28.31
N MET A 1183 -38.24 -36.68 28.58
CA MET A 1183 -37.84 -38.08 28.71
C MET A 1183 -36.78 -38.26 29.80
N ARG A 1184 -36.92 -39.34 30.57
CA ARG A 1184 -36.13 -39.63 31.77
C ARG A 1184 -34.76 -40.19 31.42
N VAL A 1185 -33.77 -39.91 32.26
CA VAL A 1185 -32.48 -40.61 32.29
C VAL A 1185 -32.66 -41.92 33.08
N PRO A 1186 -32.30 -43.10 32.52
CA PRO A 1186 -32.05 -44.31 33.30
C PRO A 1186 -30.66 -44.23 33.95
N PRO A 1187 -30.48 -44.68 35.21
CA PRO A 1187 -29.16 -44.85 35.78
C PRO A 1187 -28.49 -46.07 35.14
N ASP A 1188 -27.21 -45.94 34.80
CA ASP A 1188 -26.15 -46.95 34.97
C ASP A 1188 -24.91 -46.48 34.23
N TRP A 1189 -23.81 -46.31 34.96
CA TRP A 1189 -22.40 -46.55 34.60
C TRP A 1189 -21.53 -45.95 35.70
N ILE A 1190 -21.01 -46.81 36.57
CA ILE A 1190 -20.16 -46.44 37.71
C ILE A 1190 -18.69 -46.53 37.28
N PHE A 1191 -17.91 -45.48 37.57
CA PHE A 1191 -16.48 -45.60 37.79
C PHE A 1191 -16.17 -45.23 39.26
N PRO A 1192 -15.16 -45.86 39.90
CA PRO A 1192 -15.01 -45.83 41.35
C PRO A 1192 -14.32 -44.56 41.86
N THR A 1193 -14.68 -44.18 43.08
CA THR A 1193 -14.07 -43.11 43.88
C THR A 1193 -12.69 -43.49 44.41
N ILE A 1194 -11.75 -42.55 44.35
CA ILE A 1194 -10.66 -42.40 45.33
C ILE A 1194 -10.74 -40.96 45.86
N THR A 1195 -10.57 -40.80 47.16
CA THR A 1195 -10.84 -39.58 47.94
C THR A 1195 -9.61 -38.67 48.10
N ASP A 1196 -9.90 -37.37 48.22
CA ASP A 1196 -9.16 -36.33 48.95
C ASP A 1196 -7.63 -36.21 48.78
N GLU A 1197 -7.19 -35.14 48.11
CA GLU A 1197 -6.59 -33.99 48.84
C GLU A 1197 -6.62 -32.69 48.00
N GLU A 1198 -6.82 -31.58 48.73
CA GLU A 1198 -6.84 -30.13 48.46
C GLU A 1198 -6.79 -29.51 47.02
N THR A 1199 -7.57 -28.41 46.89
CA THR A 1199 -7.46 -27.29 45.91
C THR A 1199 -7.64 -27.60 44.41
N ALA A 1200 -8.57 -26.99 43.65
CA ALA A 1200 -9.04 -25.61 43.68
C ALA A 1200 -10.25 -25.36 42.72
N ILE A 1201 -10.70 -24.09 42.66
CA ILE A 1201 -11.57 -23.48 41.64
C ILE A 1201 -13.07 -23.80 41.73
N MET A 1202 -13.80 -22.95 42.47
CA MET A 1202 -15.23 -22.69 42.21
C MET A 1202 -15.40 -21.82 40.96
N PRO A 1203 -16.38 -22.10 40.07
CA PRO A 1203 -16.85 -21.15 39.07
C PRO A 1203 -17.88 -20.19 39.70
N ILE A 1204 -17.71 -18.89 39.52
CA ILE A 1204 -18.70 -17.88 39.95
C ILE A 1204 -19.83 -17.81 38.92
N SER A 1205 -21.05 -18.17 39.32
CA SER A 1205 -22.27 -17.93 38.57
C SER A 1205 -23.09 -16.79 39.17
N GLY A 1206 -23.34 -15.75 38.36
CA GLY A 1206 -24.53 -14.90 38.45
C GLY A 1206 -24.65 -13.94 39.63
N LEU A 1207 -24.64 -12.62 39.34
CA LEU A 1207 -25.86 -11.78 39.37
C LEU A 1207 -25.51 -10.32 39.07
N TRP A 1208 -25.92 -9.84 37.89
CA TRP A 1208 -26.00 -8.40 37.65
C TRP A 1208 -27.24 -7.85 38.38
N ARG A 1209 -27.04 -6.90 39.31
CA ARG A 1209 -28.11 -6.01 39.76
C ARG A 1209 -27.84 -4.59 39.26
N VAL A 1210 -28.86 -4.06 38.59
CA VAL A 1210 -28.92 -2.71 38.03
C VAL A 1210 -28.75 -1.65 39.13
N TYR A 1211 -27.99 -0.59 38.83
CA TYR A 1211 -28.13 0.71 39.50
C TYR A 1211 -28.18 1.83 38.46
N ARG A 1212 -29.20 2.68 38.55
CA ARG A 1212 -29.27 4.01 37.92
C ARG A 1212 -29.15 5.09 39.02
N PRO A 1213 -28.76 6.34 38.68
CA PRO A 1213 -28.02 7.21 39.60
C PRO A 1213 -28.90 8.12 40.49
N GLY A 1214 -28.36 8.58 41.62
CA GLY A 1214 -29.02 9.64 42.41
C GLY A 1214 -28.36 10.05 43.74
N LYS A 1215 -27.72 11.25 43.73
CA LYS A 1215 -27.34 12.15 44.86
C LYS A 1215 -26.19 11.74 45.82
N PRO A 1216 -25.42 12.72 46.37
CA PRO A 1216 -24.22 12.49 47.18
C PRO A 1216 -24.40 12.73 48.70
N PRO A 1217 -23.51 12.13 49.51
CA PRO A 1217 -22.91 12.76 50.70
C PRO A 1217 -21.37 12.77 50.56
N LYS A 1218 -20.68 13.91 50.69
CA LYS A 1218 -20.34 14.68 51.91
C LYS A 1218 -19.22 14.06 52.78
N THR A 1219 -18.27 14.94 53.11
CA THR A 1219 -17.27 14.95 54.20
C THR A 1219 -16.03 14.04 54.14
N VAL A 1220 -14.90 14.76 54.10
CA VAL A 1220 -13.53 14.42 54.53
C VAL A 1220 -13.49 13.86 55.96
N GLN A 1221 -12.62 12.87 56.22
CA GLN A 1221 -11.69 12.73 57.38
C GLN A 1221 -11.01 11.34 57.31
N GLU A 1222 -9.68 11.29 57.14
CA GLU A 1222 -8.64 11.12 58.19
C GLU A 1222 -8.44 9.65 58.65
N ALA A 1223 -7.17 9.21 58.70
CA ALA A 1223 -6.74 7.85 59.05
C ALA A 1223 -6.72 7.61 60.59
N PRO A 1224 -6.48 6.37 61.09
CA PRO A 1224 -5.10 6.06 61.48
C PRO A 1224 -4.63 4.57 61.43
N THR A 1225 -3.38 4.40 60.99
CA THR A 1225 -2.20 3.87 61.73
C THR A 1225 -2.25 2.60 62.63
N ALA A 1226 -1.14 1.84 62.57
CA ALA A 1226 -0.55 0.93 63.60
C ALA A 1226 -1.14 -0.51 63.74
N TRP A 1227 -0.39 -1.55 64.16
CA TRP A 1227 1.03 -1.66 64.55
C TRP A 1227 1.62 -3.09 64.41
N LYS A 1228 2.95 -3.14 64.50
CA LYS A 1228 3.86 -4.29 64.63
C LYS A 1228 3.68 -5.12 65.92
N ALA A 1229 4.05 -6.41 65.85
CA ALA A 1229 4.65 -7.24 66.94
C ALA A 1229 5.28 -8.50 66.27
N VAL A 1230 6.60 -8.84 66.37
CA VAL A 1230 7.37 -9.44 67.52
C VAL A 1230 7.08 -10.96 67.65
N GLN A 1231 8.02 -11.93 67.72
CA GLN A 1231 9.49 -11.94 67.96
C GLN A 1231 10.18 -13.24 67.48
N GLY A 1232 11.51 -13.19 67.24
CA GLY A 1232 12.47 -14.34 67.28
C GLY A 1232 12.32 -15.44 66.22
N HIS A 1233 13.10 -16.54 66.19
CA HIS A 1233 14.46 -16.91 66.68
C HIS A 1233 14.91 -18.07 65.72
N GLU A 1234 16.17 -18.37 65.36
CA GLU A 1234 17.52 -17.91 65.77
C GLU A 1234 18.51 -18.00 64.56
N GLU A 1235 19.82 -18.15 64.80
CA GLU A 1235 20.93 -18.40 63.83
C GLU A 1235 21.50 -19.85 64.02
N PRO A 1236 22.51 -20.40 63.26
CA PRO A 1236 23.56 -19.72 62.46
C PRO A 1236 23.96 -20.39 61.10
N PHE A 1237 25.02 -19.83 60.49
CA PHE A 1237 25.96 -20.35 59.47
C PHE A 1237 25.77 -20.07 57.96
N LEU A 1238 26.70 -19.22 57.47
CA LEU A 1238 27.25 -19.07 56.12
C LEU A 1238 28.03 -20.35 55.65
N PRO A 1239 28.49 -20.48 54.37
CA PRO A 1239 28.74 -19.41 53.38
C PRO A 1239 28.33 -19.66 51.91
N THR A 1240 28.52 -18.61 51.09
CA THR A 1240 28.70 -18.68 49.63
C THR A 1240 29.99 -19.42 49.24
N PRO A 1241 30.21 -19.68 47.94
CA PRO A 1241 31.32 -18.92 47.32
C PRO A 1241 31.09 -18.48 45.85
N MET A 1242 31.70 -17.34 45.49
CA MET A 1242 32.16 -17.07 44.13
C MET A 1242 33.33 -17.99 43.77
N GLY A 1243 33.52 -18.32 42.47
CA GLY A 1243 34.69 -19.05 42.01
C GLY A 1243 34.90 -19.03 40.49
N THR A 1244 35.60 -18.01 39.99
CA THR A 1244 36.04 -17.95 38.59
C THR A 1244 37.23 -18.88 38.37
N ILE A 1245 37.18 -19.77 37.37
CA ILE A 1245 38.39 -20.40 36.79
C ILE A 1245 38.31 -20.37 35.26
N LEU A 1246 39.27 -19.67 34.66
CA LEU A 1246 39.70 -19.84 33.27
C LEU A 1246 40.67 -21.02 33.19
N GLN A 1247 40.48 -21.98 32.26
CA GLN A 1247 41.60 -22.47 31.46
C GLN A 1247 41.19 -23.25 30.19
N LEU A 1248 41.52 -22.62 29.06
CA LEU A 1248 42.04 -23.16 27.81
C LEU A 1248 42.24 -24.69 27.69
N ALA A 1249 41.62 -25.28 26.67
CA ALA A 1249 42.23 -26.34 25.87
C ALA A 1249 41.99 -26.06 24.37
N ARG A 1250 43.09 -25.80 23.63
CA ARG A 1250 43.08 -25.68 22.17
C ARG A 1250 43.07 -27.07 21.53
N LEU A 1251 42.25 -27.29 20.50
CA LEU A 1251 42.67 -28.10 19.35
C LEU A 1251 42.13 -27.50 18.04
N GLN A 1252 42.88 -27.78 16.98
CA GLN A 1252 42.92 -27.09 15.68
C GLN A 1252 41.92 -27.65 14.64
N PRO A 1253 41.75 -26.99 13.46
CA PRO A 1253 40.65 -27.27 12.55
C PRO A 1253 40.91 -28.44 11.59
N PHE A 1254 39.86 -28.94 10.96
CA PHE A 1254 39.96 -29.74 9.74
C PHE A 1254 39.37 -29.00 8.54
N GLN A 1255 40.22 -28.64 7.60
CA GLN A 1255 39.84 -28.34 6.21
C GLN A 1255 39.65 -29.65 5.45
N GLY A 1256 38.82 -29.68 4.40
CA GLY A 1256 38.95 -30.74 3.39
C GLY A 1256 37.73 -31.12 2.54
N HIS A 1257 37.48 -30.35 1.48
CA HIS A 1257 36.98 -30.79 0.16
C HIS A 1257 35.54 -31.32 -0.07
N ARG A 1258 34.90 -30.69 -1.07
CA ARG A 1258 33.92 -31.24 -2.06
C ARG A 1258 32.66 -31.91 -1.48
N LEU A 1259 31.45 -31.46 -1.77
CA LEU A 1259 30.94 -30.87 -3.03
C LEU A 1259 30.07 -29.63 -2.77
#